data_AF-A0A2G5V558-F1
#
_entry.id   AF-A0A2G5V558-F1
#
_cell.length_a   1.000
_cell.length_b   1.000
_cell.length_c   1.000
_cell.angle_alpha   90.00
_cell.angle_beta   90.00
_cell.angle_gamma   90.00
#
_symmetry.space_group_name_H-M   'P 1'
#
loop_
_entity.id
_entity.type
_entity.pdbx_description
1 polymer ?
#
loop_
_entity_poly.entity_id
_entity_poly.type
_entity_poly.pdbx_seq_one_letter_code
_entity_poly.pdbx_strand_id
1 'polypeptide(L)'
;MKVVFYSVPILLLLQVSLSSGDVMNGTMKLMMVQALWRHGDRTPTETYHNDKFTEQDWVFGGGGWGQLTPIGMRQHMQLGQKLRARYVNGQPYQFLNRRYDQQEIFVRSTDKNRTLLSAFSNMVGMYGSNNENASLPGYDYPDVPGWPAGFVPIPIHTIPDAEDHLLSVDNACALQDTIWEMAKTTDIVSSYFNRSDVKSLMGNLTNYCGEDINPENLWILFNALKIEKQYYPLKFQQTTPWYSDSLFEQIDIVNSQVQDFQNGLGLEGVIKNGIDIGKYLRKIRGGTLVNDIYNHMNRKTQCTSNNGKECTYTNRLKFFAYSAHDTTLYALFSLLGVAHLAVQPRGYPLYSACVIMEQWQDIQTNQTYFKMIYHRHENDTLNNVITSGIPGCNGNDYCPLSVLKNYSDVYKPEMEMNQDSAFNVKSFSPPNIILLLHIDACQQMSICTSGCVPDCYLKTEFQSFQYDMGVNFTMVSAISIVGLFALTGFATSYTDGTKELVFVQTLWRHGDRSPTKTFPTDPYQESAWTFGGGGWGQLSPTGMRQHLNLGKMLRDRYVTNYQFFPTKYNAKQIYVRSTDVNRTIISAMSNLLGQYGQDDGSSVPDVDYPAVAGWPKGFVPIAVHTVDDDTDHLGNMESTCPFREQVWNLAKTSDEVKNFTNSDKVQSMLAKLTNYTGQTVDIDNLWIITNALYIEQIYFNDSIRAKNSWFTDDLYAQADAINDQVQLYQNGIFKNMPNMVNGHDVGVLTRKIRGGPILNDMVMHMNIKLACQGMTTPNCTWINNLKNYVYSAHDTTIYAFFSALLIEEYAVKPSGGYPLYSAAVLLELYVDSADKKPYFKMIYHEQDGSGFKTITQGIQGCSSDYCSLDVLRNFSATIQPDQPIDQWCYSDLNKYSGLNTVSMLLLAVILAVQYNFFGLF
;
A
#
# COMPACT_ATOMS: atom_id res chain seq x y z
N MET A 1 -29.54 -67.96 14.98
CA MET A 1 -28.81 -68.21 13.71
C MET A 1 -27.33 -68.03 14.02
N LYS A 2 -26.55 -69.12 14.09
CA LYS A 2 -25.11 -69.08 14.39
C LYS A 2 -24.38 -68.58 13.14
N VAL A 3 -23.56 -67.55 13.26
CA VAL A 3 -22.58 -67.19 12.23
C VAL A 3 -21.20 -67.14 12.87
N VAL A 4 -20.28 -67.80 12.17
CA VAL A 4 -18.95 -68.24 12.56
C VAL A 4 -17.94 -67.10 12.40
N PHE A 5 -16.99 -67.02 13.33
CA PHE A 5 -15.82 -66.14 13.29
C PHE A 5 -14.81 -66.64 12.25
N TYR A 6 -14.33 -65.76 11.38
CA TYR A 6 -13.07 -65.94 10.64
C TYR A 6 -12.08 -64.87 11.09
N SER A 7 -10.99 -65.31 11.70
CA SER A 7 -9.79 -64.54 11.99
C SER A 7 -8.89 -64.49 10.75
N VAL A 8 -8.59 -63.29 10.27
CA VAL A 8 -7.54 -63.03 9.27
C VAL A 8 -6.50 -62.12 9.95
N PRO A 9 -5.21 -62.50 10.00
CA PRO A 9 -4.18 -61.68 10.61
C PRO A 9 -3.83 -60.53 9.67
N ILE A 10 -4.13 -59.30 10.08
CA ILE A 10 -3.66 -58.09 9.40
C ILE A 10 -2.19 -57.90 9.81
N LEU A 11 -1.28 -58.16 8.88
CA LEU A 11 0.11 -57.71 8.98
C LEU A 11 0.11 -56.17 9.06
N LEU A 12 0.50 -55.63 10.21
CA LEU A 12 0.92 -54.23 10.31
C LEU A 12 2.24 -54.06 9.55
N LEU A 13 2.15 -53.65 8.29
CA LEU A 13 3.27 -53.00 7.61
C LEU A 13 3.39 -51.59 8.20
N LEU A 14 4.31 -51.42 9.14
CA LEU A 14 4.92 -50.13 9.44
C LEU A 14 5.59 -49.62 8.15
N GLN A 15 4.83 -48.93 7.31
CA GLN A 15 5.41 -47.99 6.36
C GLN A 15 5.98 -46.85 7.20
N VAL A 16 7.29 -46.93 7.47
CA VAL A 16 8.09 -45.72 7.66
C VAL A 16 7.98 -44.96 6.36
N SER A 17 7.09 -43.98 6.31
CA SER A 17 7.00 -43.00 5.24
C SER A 17 8.25 -42.13 5.27
N LEU A 18 9.32 -42.63 4.67
CA LEU A 18 10.38 -41.76 4.15
C LEU A 18 9.70 -40.83 3.14
N SER A 19 9.67 -39.54 3.44
CA SER A 19 9.07 -38.49 2.62
C SER A 19 9.73 -38.40 1.24
N SER A 20 9.25 -39.18 0.28
CA SER A 20 9.64 -39.12 -1.13
C SER A 20 8.69 -38.19 -1.93
N GLY A 21 8.29 -37.06 -1.35
CA GLY A 21 7.12 -36.27 -1.81
C GLY A 21 7.39 -35.11 -2.78
N ASP A 22 8.63 -34.70 -3.02
CA ASP A 22 8.91 -33.39 -3.65
C ASP A 22 9.54 -33.42 -5.04
N VAL A 23 9.72 -34.61 -5.62
CA VAL A 23 10.37 -34.75 -6.93
C VAL A 23 9.33 -34.58 -8.03
N MET A 24 9.35 -33.42 -8.67
CA MET A 24 8.32 -32.99 -9.62
C MET A 24 8.71 -33.28 -11.09
N ASN A 25 10.00 -33.49 -11.37
CA ASN A 25 10.48 -33.91 -12.69
C ASN A 25 11.81 -34.69 -12.61
N GLY A 26 11.78 -36.02 -12.72
CA GLY A 26 13.00 -36.84 -12.71
C GLY A 26 13.69 -36.85 -11.34
N THR A 27 14.80 -36.12 -11.19
CA THR A 27 15.49 -35.86 -9.90
C THR A 27 15.29 -34.42 -9.41
N MET A 28 14.53 -33.61 -10.15
CA MET A 28 14.36 -32.19 -9.88
C MET A 28 13.18 -31.95 -8.93
N LYS A 29 13.48 -31.22 -7.86
CA LYS A 29 12.53 -30.70 -6.87
C LYS A 29 12.28 -29.21 -7.11
N LEU A 30 11.02 -28.80 -7.17
CA LEU A 30 10.64 -27.38 -7.24
C LEU A 30 10.75 -26.77 -5.83
N MET A 31 11.49 -25.66 -5.71
CA MET A 31 11.81 -25.03 -4.43
C MET A 31 11.00 -23.75 -4.19
N MET A 32 10.87 -22.92 -5.23
CA MET A 32 10.20 -21.63 -5.17
C MET A 32 9.75 -21.22 -6.58
N VAL A 33 8.68 -20.44 -6.67
CA VAL A 33 8.20 -19.82 -7.89
C VAL A 33 8.14 -18.32 -7.68
N GLN A 34 8.67 -17.57 -8.62
CA GLN A 34 8.54 -16.11 -8.66
C GLN A 34 7.82 -15.71 -9.95
N ALA A 35 6.75 -14.94 -9.86
CA ALA A 35 5.99 -14.49 -11.01
C ALA A 35 5.99 -12.96 -11.09
N LEU A 36 6.25 -12.40 -12.26
CA LEU A 36 6.17 -10.96 -12.51
C LEU A 36 5.26 -10.72 -13.71
N TRP A 37 4.27 -9.85 -13.56
CA TRP A 37 3.35 -9.53 -14.63
C TRP A 37 3.12 -8.04 -14.80
N ARG A 38 2.80 -7.65 -16.04
CA ARG A 38 2.21 -6.36 -16.35
C ARG A 38 0.75 -6.38 -15.90
N HIS A 39 0.23 -5.23 -15.47
CA HIS A 39 -1.21 -5.03 -15.32
C HIS A 39 -2.01 -5.39 -16.59
N GLY A 40 -3.31 -5.59 -16.40
CA GLY A 40 -4.25 -5.87 -17.47
C GLY A 40 -4.58 -4.62 -18.30
N ASP A 41 -5.51 -4.79 -19.23
CA ASP A 41 -6.09 -3.72 -20.02
C ASP A 41 -6.60 -2.56 -19.15
N ARG A 42 -6.32 -1.33 -19.59
CA ARG A 42 -6.58 -0.10 -18.84
C ARG A 42 -7.02 1.03 -19.77
N THR A 43 -7.64 2.05 -19.17
CA THR A 43 -7.85 3.37 -19.81
C THR A 43 -6.50 4.10 -20.03
N PRO A 44 -6.43 5.12 -20.91
CA PRO A 44 -5.22 5.93 -21.07
C PRO A 44 -4.81 6.58 -19.74
N THR A 45 -3.52 6.74 -19.47
CA THR A 45 -3.04 7.41 -18.25
C THR A 45 -3.12 8.92 -18.33
N GLU A 46 -3.08 9.43 -19.55
CA GLU A 46 -3.18 10.83 -19.96
C GLU A 46 -3.38 10.84 -21.49
N THR A 47 -3.52 12.03 -22.08
CA THR A 47 -3.63 12.22 -23.52
C THR A 47 -2.99 13.53 -23.98
N TYR A 48 -2.95 13.75 -25.29
CA TYR A 48 -2.33 14.90 -25.94
C TYR A 48 -3.27 16.13 -26.03
N HIS A 49 -2.69 17.32 -26.15
CA HIS A 49 -3.43 18.59 -26.00
C HIS A 49 -4.65 18.74 -26.92
N ASN A 50 -4.52 18.40 -28.20
CA ASN A 50 -5.59 18.53 -29.20
C ASN A 50 -6.60 17.37 -29.20
N ASP A 51 -6.41 16.36 -28.35
CA ASP A 51 -7.27 15.19 -28.32
C ASP A 51 -8.74 15.57 -28.07
N LYS A 52 -9.66 14.84 -28.70
CA LYS A 52 -11.10 15.00 -28.54
C LYS A 52 -11.70 13.97 -27.58
N PHE A 53 -10.90 13.01 -27.12
CA PHE A 53 -11.23 12.21 -25.98
C PHE A 53 -10.88 12.98 -24.70
N THR A 54 -11.82 12.95 -23.77
CA THR A 54 -11.65 13.54 -22.45
C THR A 54 -11.76 12.44 -21.41
N GLU A 55 -11.39 12.76 -20.19
CA GLU A 55 -11.49 11.80 -19.10
C GLU A 55 -12.91 11.26 -18.89
N GLN A 56 -13.93 12.06 -19.23
CA GLN A 56 -15.34 11.68 -19.08
C GLN A 56 -15.76 10.54 -20.01
N ASP A 57 -15.05 10.34 -21.11
CA ASP A 57 -15.32 9.21 -22.01
C ASP A 57 -14.98 7.87 -21.32
N TRP A 58 -14.00 7.87 -20.40
CA TRP A 58 -13.43 6.69 -19.78
C TRP A 58 -14.14 6.33 -18.47
N VAL A 59 -15.21 5.55 -18.55
CA VAL A 59 -16.09 5.21 -17.41
C VAL A 59 -15.81 3.84 -16.77
N PHE A 60 -14.85 3.08 -17.30
CA PHE A 60 -14.60 1.69 -16.92
C PHE A 60 -13.91 1.57 -15.54
N GLY A 61 -14.30 0.55 -14.75
CA GLY A 61 -13.61 0.15 -13.53
C GLY A 61 -13.54 1.25 -12.45
N GLY A 62 -14.59 2.06 -12.32
CA GLY A 62 -14.61 3.23 -11.43
C GLY A 62 -14.26 4.56 -12.12
N GLY A 63 -13.89 4.52 -13.39
CA GLY A 63 -13.76 5.66 -14.28
C GLY A 63 -12.51 6.53 -14.06
N GLY A 64 -12.15 7.27 -15.10
CA GLY A 64 -11.00 8.16 -15.13
C GLY A 64 -9.76 7.57 -15.80
N TRP A 65 -8.69 8.36 -15.78
CA TRP A 65 -7.42 7.98 -16.40
C TRP A 65 -6.71 6.83 -15.64
N GLY A 66 -6.05 5.97 -16.41
CA GLY A 66 -5.13 4.93 -15.94
C GLY A 66 -5.77 3.80 -15.15
N GLN A 67 -7.10 3.68 -15.13
CA GLN A 67 -7.85 2.67 -14.40
C GLN A 67 -7.88 1.33 -15.13
N LEU A 68 -7.88 0.23 -14.37
CA LEU A 68 -8.04 -1.12 -14.92
C LEU A 68 -9.47 -1.30 -15.45
N THR A 69 -9.61 -1.81 -16.67
CA THR A 69 -10.94 -2.08 -17.23
C THR A 69 -11.44 -3.47 -16.83
N PRO A 70 -12.74 -3.77 -17.01
CA PRO A 70 -13.26 -5.14 -16.90
C PRO A 70 -12.55 -6.15 -17.81
N ILE A 71 -11.99 -5.71 -18.94
CA ILE A 71 -11.14 -6.58 -19.79
C ILE A 71 -9.86 -6.94 -19.02
N GLY A 72 -9.20 -5.95 -18.41
CA GLY A 72 -7.99 -6.17 -17.61
C GLY A 72 -8.21 -7.07 -16.40
N MET A 73 -9.34 -6.91 -15.71
CA MET A 73 -9.74 -7.79 -14.59
C MET A 73 -9.91 -9.24 -15.07
N ARG A 74 -10.59 -9.46 -16.20
CA ARG A 74 -10.78 -10.78 -16.81
C ARG A 74 -9.45 -11.42 -17.22
N GLN A 75 -8.56 -10.68 -17.85
CA GLN A 75 -7.23 -11.16 -18.25
C GLN A 75 -6.45 -11.70 -17.04
N HIS A 76 -6.43 -10.96 -15.94
CA HIS A 76 -5.73 -11.40 -14.74
C HIS A 76 -6.42 -12.55 -14.03
N MET A 77 -7.75 -12.60 -14.00
CA MET A 77 -8.48 -13.75 -13.48
C MET A 77 -8.13 -15.03 -14.27
N GLN A 78 -8.05 -14.95 -15.60
CA GLN A 78 -7.64 -16.08 -16.43
C GLN A 78 -6.17 -16.48 -16.20
N LEU A 79 -5.27 -15.50 -16.03
CA LEU A 79 -3.87 -15.77 -15.66
C LEU A 79 -3.80 -16.51 -14.30
N GLY A 80 -4.56 -16.06 -13.31
CA GLY A 80 -4.69 -16.71 -12.01
C GLY A 80 -5.19 -18.14 -12.09
N GLN A 81 -6.18 -18.41 -12.95
CA GLN A 81 -6.69 -19.77 -13.21
C GLN A 81 -5.61 -20.67 -13.81
N LYS A 82 -4.75 -20.15 -14.69
CA LYS A 82 -3.61 -20.91 -15.24
C LYS A 82 -2.54 -21.19 -14.20
N LEU A 83 -2.25 -20.23 -13.32
CA LEU A 83 -1.34 -20.42 -12.18
C LEU A 83 -1.89 -21.46 -11.21
N ARG A 84 -3.20 -21.45 -10.93
CA ARG A 84 -3.89 -22.48 -10.15
C ARG A 84 -3.76 -23.85 -10.78
N ALA A 85 -4.05 -23.96 -12.07
CA ALA A 85 -3.90 -25.21 -12.81
C ALA A 85 -2.47 -25.78 -12.65
N ARG A 86 -1.47 -24.91 -12.83
CA ARG A 86 -0.04 -25.24 -12.81
C ARG A 86 0.47 -25.68 -11.44
N TYR A 87 0.12 -24.93 -10.38
CA TYR A 87 0.78 -25.04 -9.08
C TYR A 87 -0.10 -25.54 -7.95
N VAL A 88 -1.43 -25.52 -8.10
CA VAL A 88 -2.39 -25.87 -7.05
C VAL A 88 -3.14 -27.16 -7.38
N ASN A 89 -3.63 -27.26 -8.62
CA ASN A 89 -4.52 -28.36 -9.04
C ASN A 89 -3.77 -29.64 -9.45
N GLY A 90 -2.43 -29.64 -9.39
CA GLY A 90 -1.62 -30.83 -9.67
C GLY A 90 -1.26 -31.04 -11.13
N GLN A 91 -1.33 -30.01 -11.99
CA GLN A 91 -1.06 -30.15 -13.44
C GLN A 91 -0.16 -29.03 -13.97
N PRO A 92 1.17 -29.21 -14.02
CA PRO A 92 1.92 -30.43 -13.75
C PRO A 92 2.28 -30.63 -12.26
N TYR A 93 2.09 -29.63 -11.39
CA TYR A 93 2.59 -29.66 -10.01
C TYR A 93 1.47 -29.39 -8.99
N GLN A 94 1.50 -30.12 -7.88
CA GLN A 94 0.74 -29.78 -6.66
C GLN A 94 1.73 -29.21 -5.65
N PHE A 95 2.19 -27.99 -5.93
CA PHE A 95 3.25 -27.33 -5.17
C PHE A 95 2.70 -26.47 -4.02
N LEU A 96 1.60 -25.77 -4.29
CA LEU A 96 0.89 -24.90 -3.36
C LEU A 96 -0.34 -25.61 -2.77
N ASN A 97 -0.71 -25.22 -1.56
CA ASN A 97 -1.92 -25.70 -0.91
C ASN A 97 -3.17 -25.32 -1.71
N ARG A 98 -4.15 -26.23 -1.72
CA ARG A 98 -5.46 -26.01 -2.38
C ARG A 98 -6.24 -24.86 -1.75
N ARG A 99 -6.09 -24.71 -0.43
CA ARG A 99 -6.57 -23.60 0.37
C ARG A 99 -5.45 -22.57 0.48
N TYR A 100 -5.83 -21.30 0.51
CA TYR A 100 -4.86 -20.23 0.73
C TYR A 100 -4.15 -20.43 2.08
N ASP A 101 -2.83 -20.33 2.05
CA ASP A 101 -1.95 -20.35 3.23
C ASP A 101 -1.05 -19.12 3.12
N GLN A 102 -1.16 -18.20 4.07
CA GLN A 102 -0.43 -16.93 4.06
C GLN A 102 1.09 -17.12 4.14
N GLN A 103 1.55 -18.28 4.62
CA GLN A 103 2.98 -18.57 4.72
C GLN A 103 3.55 -19.12 3.42
N GLU A 104 2.71 -19.53 2.46
CA GLU A 104 3.16 -20.06 1.15
C GLU A 104 3.22 -18.99 0.07
N ILE A 105 2.45 -17.91 0.18
CA ILE A 105 2.24 -16.92 -0.89
C ILE A 105 2.48 -15.50 -0.38
N PHE A 106 3.27 -14.75 -1.14
CA PHE A 106 3.41 -13.31 -0.97
C PHE A 106 3.20 -12.58 -2.30
N VAL A 107 2.47 -11.47 -2.29
CA VAL A 107 2.18 -10.69 -3.51
C VAL A 107 2.50 -9.22 -3.26
N ARG A 108 3.47 -8.69 -4.02
CA ARG A 108 3.82 -7.27 -4.07
C ARG A 108 3.31 -6.63 -5.35
N SER A 109 2.84 -5.40 -5.28
CA SER A 109 2.46 -4.57 -6.42
C SER A 109 3.20 -3.24 -6.38
N THR A 110 3.28 -2.54 -7.52
CA THR A 110 3.48 -1.09 -7.50
C THR A 110 2.20 -0.39 -7.00
N ASP A 111 2.35 0.84 -6.50
CA ASP A 111 1.26 1.63 -5.93
C ASP A 111 0.43 2.37 -6.99
N LYS A 112 -0.13 1.62 -7.93
CA LYS A 112 -1.09 2.10 -8.92
C LYS A 112 -2.35 1.26 -8.85
N ASN A 113 -3.53 1.89 -8.94
CA ASN A 113 -4.81 1.17 -8.94
C ASN A 113 -4.81 0.00 -9.92
N ARG A 114 -4.33 0.21 -11.14
CA ARG A 114 -4.29 -0.84 -12.17
C ARG A 114 -3.45 -2.06 -11.82
N THR A 115 -2.33 -1.91 -11.11
CA THR A 115 -1.44 -3.01 -10.73
C THR A 115 -1.97 -3.72 -9.49
N LEU A 116 -2.46 -2.98 -8.50
CA LEU A 116 -3.12 -3.53 -7.31
C LEU A 116 -4.36 -4.37 -7.70
N LEU A 117 -5.21 -3.82 -8.56
CA LEU A 117 -6.43 -4.50 -9.01
C LEU A 117 -6.16 -5.67 -9.96
N SER A 118 -5.04 -5.63 -10.70
CA SER A 118 -4.58 -6.77 -11.51
C SER A 118 -4.11 -7.92 -10.60
N ALA A 119 -3.34 -7.61 -9.56
CA ALA A 119 -2.89 -8.61 -8.58
C ALA A 119 -4.07 -9.24 -7.84
N PHE A 120 -5.01 -8.40 -7.38
CA PHE A 120 -6.26 -8.85 -6.79
C PHE A 120 -7.05 -9.78 -7.72
N SER A 121 -7.24 -9.38 -8.98
CA SER A 121 -7.98 -10.17 -9.97
C SER A 121 -7.29 -11.51 -10.27
N ASN A 122 -5.96 -11.53 -10.26
CA ASN A 122 -5.17 -12.75 -10.36
C ASN A 122 -5.43 -13.68 -9.18
N MET A 123 -5.43 -13.15 -7.95
CA MET A 123 -5.73 -13.92 -6.74
C MET A 123 -7.18 -14.45 -6.72
N VAL A 124 -8.15 -13.70 -7.25
CA VAL A 124 -9.51 -14.21 -7.50
C VAL A 124 -9.48 -15.41 -8.45
N GLY A 125 -8.72 -15.34 -9.54
CA GLY A 125 -8.56 -16.48 -10.45
C GLY A 125 -7.85 -17.68 -9.83
N MET A 126 -6.89 -17.42 -8.93
CA MET A 126 -6.03 -18.44 -8.35
C MET A 126 -6.68 -19.17 -7.16
N TYR A 127 -7.45 -18.46 -6.33
CA TYR A 127 -8.06 -18.98 -5.10
C TYR A 127 -9.56 -18.73 -4.95
N GLY A 128 -10.17 -17.91 -5.82
CA GLY A 128 -11.61 -17.71 -5.87
C GLY A 128 -12.27 -18.73 -6.80
N SER A 129 -13.07 -19.64 -6.26
CA SER A 129 -13.93 -20.51 -7.07
C SER A 129 -14.97 -21.24 -6.22
N ASN A 130 -16.23 -21.18 -6.67
CA ASN A 130 -17.34 -22.01 -6.18
C ASN A 130 -17.33 -23.44 -6.73
N ASN A 131 -16.49 -23.74 -7.73
CA ASN A 131 -16.59 -24.98 -8.50
C ASN A 131 -15.67 -26.10 -7.99
N GLU A 132 -14.73 -25.80 -7.10
CA GLU A 132 -13.76 -26.79 -6.59
C GLU A 132 -13.88 -27.09 -5.09
N ASN A 133 -14.79 -26.43 -4.35
CA ASN A 133 -14.99 -26.59 -2.89
C ASN A 133 -13.68 -26.56 -2.07
N ALA A 134 -12.64 -25.86 -2.53
CA ALA A 134 -11.36 -25.84 -1.84
C ALA A 134 -11.43 -24.98 -0.58
N SER A 135 -11.97 -23.77 -0.69
CA SER A 135 -12.15 -22.83 0.42
C SER A 135 -13.39 -23.18 1.24
N LEU A 136 -13.28 -23.08 2.57
CA LEU A 136 -14.31 -23.48 3.52
C LEU A 136 -15.07 -22.27 4.08
N PRO A 137 -16.42 -22.22 3.95
CA PRO A 137 -17.23 -21.17 4.56
C PRO A 137 -17.16 -21.25 6.09
N GLY A 138 -17.14 -20.09 6.74
CA GLY A 138 -16.96 -19.98 8.21
C GLY A 138 -15.53 -20.17 8.68
N TYR A 139 -14.57 -20.41 7.78
CA TYR A 139 -13.18 -20.67 8.13
C TYR A 139 -12.17 -19.91 7.26
N ASP A 140 -12.31 -19.98 5.93
CA ASP A 140 -11.48 -19.19 5.01
C ASP A 140 -12.13 -17.84 4.68
N TYR A 141 -13.46 -17.78 4.78
CA TYR A 141 -14.28 -16.59 4.53
C TYR A 141 -15.60 -16.69 5.31
N PRO A 142 -16.34 -15.59 5.58
CA PRO A 142 -17.58 -15.64 6.34
C PRO A 142 -18.74 -16.25 5.54
N ASP A 143 -19.50 -17.13 6.19
CA ASP A 143 -20.73 -17.70 5.64
C ASP A 143 -21.94 -16.79 5.93
N VAL A 144 -22.01 -15.64 5.24
CA VAL A 144 -23.04 -14.62 5.49
C VAL A 144 -23.60 -14.00 4.21
N PRO A 145 -24.86 -13.50 4.25
CA PRO A 145 -25.43 -12.76 3.12
C PRO A 145 -24.62 -11.52 2.73
N GLY A 146 -24.42 -11.36 1.42
CA GLY A 146 -23.65 -10.25 0.83
C GLY A 146 -22.15 -10.50 0.76
N TRP A 147 -21.65 -11.64 1.27
CA TRP A 147 -20.31 -12.12 0.95
C TRP A 147 -20.35 -13.05 -0.27
N PRO A 148 -19.51 -12.84 -1.30
CA PRO A 148 -19.48 -13.73 -2.44
C PRO A 148 -19.05 -15.15 -2.06
N ALA A 149 -19.84 -16.15 -2.41
CA ALA A 149 -19.48 -17.54 -2.16
C ALA A 149 -18.11 -17.88 -2.77
N GLY A 150 -17.29 -18.60 -2.00
CA GLY A 150 -15.96 -19.06 -2.41
C GLY A 150 -14.89 -17.96 -2.51
N PHE A 151 -15.22 -16.70 -2.22
CA PHE A 151 -14.27 -15.60 -2.28
C PHE A 151 -13.44 -15.51 -1.00
N VAL A 152 -12.12 -15.69 -1.16
CA VAL A 152 -11.12 -15.50 -0.12
C VAL A 152 -10.27 -14.28 -0.48
N PRO A 153 -10.27 -13.21 0.34
CA PRO A 153 -9.45 -12.04 0.10
C PRO A 153 -7.98 -12.37 0.40
N ILE A 154 -7.12 -12.23 -0.60
CA ILE A 154 -5.68 -12.40 -0.46
C ILE A 154 -5.04 -11.00 -0.47
N PRO A 155 -4.20 -10.66 0.53
CA PRO A 155 -3.60 -9.35 0.66
C PRO A 155 -2.60 -9.08 -0.47
N ILE A 156 -2.60 -7.84 -0.96
CA ILE A 156 -1.63 -7.34 -1.95
C ILE A 156 -0.85 -6.22 -1.26
N HIS A 157 0.46 -6.41 -1.15
CA HIS A 157 1.37 -5.47 -0.50
C HIS A 157 1.91 -4.46 -1.50
N THR A 158 2.13 -3.23 -1.07
CA THR A 158 2.79 -2.18 -1.87
C THR A 158 3.59 -1.26 -0.96
N ILE A 159 4.35 -0.37 -1.56
CA ILE A 159 4.95 0.80 -0.89
C ILE A 159 4.63 2.03 -1.73
N PRO A 160 4.74 3.27 -1.20
CA PRO A 160 4.42 4.47 -1.96
C PRO A 160 5.17 4.52 -3.29
N ASP A 161 4.49 4.95 -4.36
CA ASP A 161 5.07 4.96 -5.72
C ASP A 161 6.39 5.74 -5.80
N ALA A 162 6.48 6.85 -5.06
CA ALA A 162 7.68 7.69 -4.99
C ALA A 162 8.89 6.98 -4.35
N GLU A 163 8.67 5.92 -3.58
CA GLU A 163 9.70 5.14 -2.89
C GLU A 163 9.99 3.80 -3.62
N ASP A 164 9.21 3.41 -4.63
CA ASP A 164 9.34 2.12 -5.30
C ASP A 164 10.38 2.10 -6.43
N HIS A 165 11.65 1.97 -6.06
CA HIS A 165 12.75 1.76 -7.01
C HIS A 165 12.96 0.29 -7.42
N LEU A 166 12.06 -0.62 -7.01
CA LEU A 166 12.14 -2.04 -7.35
C LEU A 166 11.25 -2.39 -8.54
N LEU A 167 9.97 -2.03 -8.49
CA LEU A 167 9.00 -2.37 -9.54
C LEU A 167 8.60 -1.17 -10.42
N SER A 168 8.80 0.07 -9.95
CA SER A 168 8.53 1.29 -10.72
C SER A 168 9.84 1.82 -11.33
N VAL A 169 10.28 1.19 -12.43
CA VAL A 169 11.57 1.50 -13.09
C VAL A 169 11.65 2.90 -13.72
N ASP A 170 10.50 3.58 -13.82
CA ASP A 170 10.38 4.94 -14.34
C ASP A 170 10.18 5.97 -13.22
N ASN A 171 10.24 5.55 -11.95
CA ASN A 171 10.18 6.47 -10.82
C ASN A 171 11.37 7.45 -10.86
N ALA A 172 11.16 8.66 -10.35
CA ALA A 172 12.12 9.76 -10.42
C ALA A 172 13.47 9.35 -9.82
N CYS A 173 14.53 9.44 -10.61
CA CYS A 173 15.88 9.09 -10.21
C CYS A 173 16.87 9.98 -10.95
N ALA A 174 17.51 10.92 -10.24
CA ALA A 174 18.43 11.88 -10.85
C ALA A 174 19.59 11.22 -11.61
N LEU A 175 20.04 10.05 -11.11
CA LEU A 175 21.05 9.26 -11.80
C LEU A 175 20.53 8.72 -13.14
N GLN A 176 19.29 8.20 -13.18
CA GLN A 176 18.68 7.73 -14.42
C GLN A 176 18.56 8.84 -15.47
N ASP A 177 18.08 10.01 -15.06
CA ASP A 177 17.99 11.18 -15.94
C ASP A 177 19.37 11.56 -16.48
N THR A 178 20.38 11.59 -15.60
CA THR A 178 21.76 11.91 -15.98
C THR A 178 22.34 10.92 -16.98
N ILE A 179 22.17 9.60 -16.78
CA ILE A 179 22.64 8.59 -17.73
C ILE A 179 21.87 8.69 -19.05
N TRP A 180 20.57 8.94 -19.02
CA TRP A 180 19.76 9.09 -20.21
C TRP A 180 20.14 10.32 -21.05
N GLU A 181 20.38 11.47 -20.41
CA GLU A 181 20.90 12.66 -21.07
C GLU A 181 22.27 12.38 -21.72
N MET A 182 23.16 11.66 -21.04
CA MET A 182 24.43 11.24 -21.64
C MET A 182 24.21 10.32 -22.85
N ALA A 183 23.27 9.37 -22.77
CA ALA A 183 22.93 8.48 -23.87
C ALA A 183 22.50 9.26 -25.11
N LYS A 184 21.67 10.30 -24.95
CA LYS A 184 21.22 11.18 -26.06
C LYS A 184 22.35 11.89 -26.79
N THR A 185 23.50 12.09 -26.13
CA THR A 185 24.71 12.70 -26.75
C THR A 185 25.64 11.70 -27.45
N THR A 186 25.31 10.41 -27.44
CA THR A 186 26.10 9.39 -28.15
C THR A 186 25.79 9.43 -29.65
N ASP A 187 26.76 9.07 -30.49
CA ASP A 187 26.57 9.06 -31.96
C ASP A 187 25.42 8.15 -32.38
N ILE A 188 25.21 7.02 -31.68
CA ILE A 188 24.14 6.06 -31.97
C ILE A 188 22.76 6.71 -31.75
N VAL A 189 22.50 7.23 -30.56
CA VAL A 189 21.19 7.80 -30.22
C VAL A 189 20.96 9.13 -30.96
N SER A 190 21.99 9.99 -30.99
CA SER A 190 21.91 11.29 -31.64
C SER A 190 21.70 11.14 -33.15
N SER A 191 22.40 10.23 -33.82
CA SER A 191 22.19 10.02 -35.26
C SER A 191 20.79 9.49 -35.56
N TYR A 192 20.23 8.61 -34.72
CA TYR A 192 18.88 8.09 -34.87
C TYR A 192 17.83 9.22 -34.81
N PHE A 193 17.86 10.06 -33.77
CA PHE A 193 16.91 11.17 -33.63
C PHE A 193 17.16 12.30 -34.65
N ASN A 194 18.35 12.37 -35.24
CA ASN A 194 18.67 13.34 -36.30
C ASN A 194 18.30 12.88 -37.71
N ARG A 195 17.85 11.63 -37.90
CA ARG A 195 17.39 11.17 -39.21
C ARG A 195 16.23 12.03 -39.71
N SER A 196 16.21 12.30 -41.02
CA SER A 196 15.24 13.19 -41.64
C SER A 196 13.80 12.69 -41.50
N ASP A 197 13.60 11.37 -41.57
CA ASP A 197 12.29 10.73 -41.41
C ASP A 197 11.77 10.84 -39.96
N VAL A 198 12.62 10.61 -38.96
CA VAL A 198 12.25 10.74 -37.54
C VAL A 198 11.91 12.20 -37.21
N LYS A 199 12.72 13.16 -37.64
CA LYS A 199 12.43 14.60 -37.46
C LYS A 199 11.13 15.01 -38.14
N SER A 200 10.90 14.55 -39.37
CA SER A 200 9.68 14.83 -40.10
C SER A 200 8.46 14.24 -39.41
N LEU A 201 8.56 13.03 -38.86
CA LEU A 201 7.51 12.40 -38.08
C LEU A 201 7.17 13.26 -36.85
N MET A 202 8.15 13.58 -36.02
CA MET A 202 7.95 14.40 -34.80
C MET A 202 7.35 15.77 -35.11
N GLY A 203 7.81 16.44 -36.17
CA GLY A 203 7.26 17.72 -36.61
C GLY A 203 5.80 17.62 -37.07
N ASN A 204 5.43 16.56 -37.79
CA ASN A 204 4.04 16.32 -38.17
C ASN A 204 3.16 16.05 -36.95
N LEU A 205 3.62 15.20 -36.03
CA LEU A 205 2.89 14.86 -34.80
C LEU A 205 2.70 16.08 -33.91
N THR A 206 3.73 16.92 -33.77
CA THR A 206 3.65 18.20 -33.04
C THR A 206 2.52 19.09 -33.55
N ASN A 207 2.38 19.19 -34.88
CA ASN A 207 1.30 19.96 -35.49
C ASN A 207 -0.08 19.34 -35.23
N TYR A 208 -0.21 18.01 -35.26
CA TYR A 208 -1.49 17.32 -35.00
C TYR A 208 -1.90 17.40 -33.53
N CYS A 209 -0.95 17.15 -32.62
CA CYS A 209 -1.19 17.06 -31.19
C CYS A 209 -1.33 18.43 -30.52
N GLY A 210 -0.81 19.51 -31.13
CA GLY A 210 -0.90 20.86 -30.57
C GLY A 210 0.07 21.10 -29.42
N GLU A 211 1.08 20.25 -29.29
CA GLU A 211 2.15 20.31 -28.30
C GLU A 211 3.42 19.69 -28.89
N ASP A 212 4.58 20.01 -28.30
CA ASP A 212 5.86 19.48 -28.76
C ASP A 212 5.93 17.96 -28.55
N ILE A 213 5.90 17.18 -29.64
CA ILE A 213 6.07 15.73 -29.60
C ILE A 213 7.54 15.40 -29.82
N ASN A 214 8.13 14.73 -28.84
CA ASN A 214 9.53 14.39 -28.79
C ASN A 214 9.72 12.96 -28.24
N PRO A 215 10.95 12.41 -28.24
CA PRO A 215 11.19 11.05 -27.75
C PRO A 215 10.71 10.77 -26.33
N GLU A 216 10.66 11.77 -25.45
CA GLU A 216 10.30 11.58 -24.04
C GLU A 216 8.79 11.42 -23.82
N ASN A 217 7.95 11.99 -24.71
CA ASN A 217 6.49 11.98 -24.57
C ASN A 217 5.76 11.22 -25.68
N LEU A 218 6.46 10.70 -26.70
CA LEU A 218 5.85 9.94 -27.80
C LEU A 218 5.01 8.74 -27.31
N TRP A 219 5.41 8.12 -26.19
CA TRP A 219 4.71 6.98 -25.61
C TRP A 219 3.28 7.33 -25.12
N ILE A 220 3.03 8.59 -24.74
CA ILE A 220 1.70 9.09 -24.37
C ILE A 220 0.79 9.00 -25.58
N LEU A 221 1.22 9.58 -26.70
CA LEU A 221 0.48 9.57 -27.96
C LEU A 221 0.24 8.15 -28.46
N PHE A 222 1.29 7.31 -28.46
CA PHE A 222 1.18 5.91 -28.87
C PHE A 222 0.09 5.17 -28.08
N ASN A 223 0.06 5.33 -26.74
CA ASN A 223 -0.91 4.69 -25.88
C ASN A 223 -2.33 5.25 -26.09
N ALA A 224 -2.48 6.58 -26.15
CA ALA A 224 -3.76 7.25 -26.36
C ALA A 224 -4.44 6.74 -27.65
N LEU A 225 -3.74 6.84 -28.79
CA LEU A 225 -4.25 6.40 -30.09
C LEU A 225 -4.62 4.92 -30.11
N LYS A 226 -3.79 4.06 -29.49
CA LYS A 226 -4.04 2.62 -29.45
C LYS A 226 -5.33 2.31 -28.68
N ILE A 227 -5.50 2.91 -27.50
CA ILE A 227 -6.62 2.63 -26.61
C ILE A 227 -7.92 3.27 -27.12
N GLU A 228 -7.87 4.51 -27.60
CA GLU A 228 -9.03 5.20 -28.20
C GLU A 228 -9.59 4.44 -29.41
N LYS A 229 -8.72 3.99 -30.32
CA LYS A 229 -9.12 3.21 -31.49
C LYS A 229 -9.76 1.88 -31.09
N GLN A 230 -9.26 1.23 -30.04
CA GLN A 230 -9.79 -0.03 -29.52
C GLN A 230 -11.21 0.15 -28.95
N TYR A 231 -11.43 1.20 -28.15
CA TYR A 231 -12.68 1.38 -27.40
C TYR A 231 -13.75 2.17 -28.15
N TYR A 232 -13.36 3.15 -28.95
CA TYR A 232 -14.28 4.07 -29.63
C TYR A 232 -13.95 4.21 -31.11
N PRO A 233 -13.89 3.11 -31.89
CA PRO A 233 -13.43 3.15 -33.28
C PRO A 233 -14.18 4.16 -34.16
N LEU A 234 -15.50 4.32 -33.96
CA LEU A 234 -16.32 5.27 -34.71
C LEU A 234 -16.03 6.73 -34.34
N LYS A 235 -15.94 7.05 -33.04
CA LYS A 235 -15.60 8.41 -32.58
C LYS A 235 -14.17 8.75 -33.00
N PHE A 236 -13.24 7.82 -32.81
CA PHE A 236 -11.84 7.95 -33.19
C PHE A 236 -11.68 8.28 -34.68
N GLN A 237 -12.38 7.56 -35.57
CA GLN A 237 -12.34 7.85 -37.00
C GLN A 237 -12.83 9.27 -37.35
N GLN A 238 -13.81 9.78 -36.60
CA GLN A 238 -14.37 11.13 -36.82
C GLN A 238 -13.49 12.23 -36.25
N THR A 239 -12.87 11.99 -35.09
CA THR A 239 -12.14 13.02 -34.34
C THR A 239 -10.64 13.04 -34.63
N THR A 240 -10.09 11.96 -35.18
CA THR A 240 -8.66 11.79 -35.42
C THR A 240 -8.38 11.55 -36.92
N PRO A 241 -8.80 12.45 -37.84
CA PRO A 241 -8.76 12.21 -39.29
C PRO A 241 -7.34 12.18 -39.88
N TRP A 242 -6.35 12.67 -39.15
CA TRP A 242 -4.93 12.62 -39.52
C TRP A 242 -4.30 11.24 -39.27
N TYR A 243 -4.96 10.36 -38.51
CA TYR A 243 -4.49 9.01 -38.23
C TYR A 243 -4.52 8.13 -39.50
N SER A 244 -3.48 7.31 -39.66
CA SER A 244 -3.48 6.16 -40.57
C SER A 244 -2.69 5.01 -39.97
N ASP A 245 -2.97 3.77 -40.38
CA ASP A 245 -2.22 2.60 -39.89
C ASP A 245 -0.72 2.71 -40.25
N SER A 246 -0.39 3.29 -41.41
CA SER A 246 0.99 3.54 -41.81
C SER A 246 1.69 4.61 -40.96
N LEU A 247 0.96 5.66 -40.54
CA LEU A 247 1.51 6.64 -39.60
C LEU A 247 1.71 6.01 -38.21
N PHE A 248 0.74 5.23 -37.73
CA PHE A 248 0.85 4.54 -36.46
C PHE A 248 2.01 3.54 -36.44
N GLU A 249 2.26 2.84 -37.55
CA GLU A 249 3.43 1.98 -37.67
C GLU A 249 4.75 2.77 -37.54
N GLN A 250 4.84 3.97 -38.11
CA GLN A 250 6.01 4.84 -37.93
C GLN A 250 6.19 5.29 -36.48
N ILE A 251 5.07 5.65 -35.81
CA ILE A 251 5.08 5.97 -34.37
C ILE A 251 5.58 4.77 -33.56
N ASP A 252 5.07 3.57 -33.83
CA ASP A 252 5.44 2.34 -33.13
C ASP A 252 6.93 2.00 -33.30
N ILE A 253 7.47 2.16 -34.51
CA ILE A 253 8.90 1.94 -34.80
C ILE A 253 9.76 2.87 -33.95
N VAL A 254 9.46 4.17 -33.97
CA VAL A 254 10.28 5.17 -33.27
C VAL A 254 10.12 5.01 -31.76
N ASN A 255 8.90 4.82 -31.27
CA ASN A 255 8.62 4.61 -29.86
C ASN A 255 9.33 3.34 -29.33
N SER A 256 9.28 2.22 -30.07
CA SER A 256 9.98 0.99 -29.70
C SER A 256 11.51 1.21 -29.63
N GLN A 257 12.08 1.96 -30.58
CA GLN A 257 13.52 2.25 -30.55
C GLN A 257 13.92 3.12 -29.36
N VAL A 258 13.09 4.11 -28.98
CA VAL A 258 13.32 4.91 -27.77
C VAL A 258 13.41 4.01 -26.55
N GLN A 259 12.48 3.06 -26.42
CA GLN A 259 12.47 2.11 -25.31
C GLN A 259 13.68 1.17 -25.33
N ASP A 260 14.11 0.72 -26.50
CA ASP A 260 15.35 -0.05 -26.63
C ASP A 260 16.53 0.74 -26.06
N PHE A 261 16.70 2.00 -26.46
CA PHE A 261 17.77 2.85 -25.94
C PHE A 261 17.66 3.12 -24.44
N GLN A 262 16.46 3.44 -23.92
CA GLN A 262 16.24 3.67 -22.49
C GLN A 262 16.55 2.44 -21.64
N ASN A 263 16.35 1.24 -22.18
CA ASN A 263 16.70 -0.03 -21.52
C ASN A 263 18.13 -0.52 -21.87
N GLY A 264 18.95 0.33 -22.51
CA GLY A 264 20.35 0.07 -22.80
C GLY A 264 20.63 -0.86 -23.99
N LEU A 265 19.60 -1.26 -24.76
CA LEU A 265 19.74 -2.09 -25.94
C LEU A 265 20.30 -1.30 -27.12
N GLY A 266 21.27 -1.88 -27.84
CA GLY A 266 21.97 -1.21 -28.93
C GLY A 266 23.03 -0.22 -28.47
N LEU A 267 23.27 -0.13 -27.15
CA LEU A 267 24.27 0.73 -26.52
C LEU A 267 25.35 -0.07 -25.78
N GLU A 268 25.43 -1.38 -26.04
CA GLU A 268 26.46 -2.26 -25.49
C GLU A 268 27.88 -1.76 -25.78
N GLY A 269 28.68 -1.53 -24.74
CA GLY A 269 30.08 -1.11 -24.87
C GLY A 269 30.25 0.35 -25.32
N VAL A 270 29.17 1.14 -25.37
CA VAL A 270 29.25 2.57 -25.64
C VAL A 270 29.74 3.29 -24.39
N ILE A 271 31.00 3.73 -24.43
CA ILE A 271 31.64 4.45 -23.32
C ILE A 271 31.50 5.96 -23.51
N LYS A 272 30.92 6.65 -22.53
CA LYS A 272 30.89 8.11 -22.43
C LYS A 272 31.37 8.52 -21.04
N ASN A 273 32.35 9.41 -20.96
CA ASN A 273 32.93 9.88 -19.69
C ASN A 273 33.38 8.71 -18.76
N GLY A 274 33.89 7.62 -19.35
CA GLY A 274 34.31 6.42 -18.60
C GLY A 274 33.17 5.50 -18.13
N ILE A 275 31.91 5.81 -18.48
CA ILE A 275 30.72 5.04 -18.12
C ILE A 275 30.25 4.25 -19.34
N ASP A 276 30.02 2.95 -19.17
CA ASP A 276 29.32 2.10 -20.15
C ASP A 276 27.81 2.36 -20.06
N ILE A 277 27.28 3.14 -21.01
CA ILE A 277 25.90 3.62 -20.99
C ILE A 277 24.91 2.47 -21.00
N GLY A 278 25.06 1.50 -21.93
CA GLY A 278 24.13 0.38 -22.05
C GLY A 278 24.16 -0.53 -20.82
N LYS A 279 25.34 -0.73 -20.21
CA LYS A 279 25.45 -1.48 -18.95
C LYS A 279 24.80 -0.73 -17.77
N TYR A 280 25.04 0.58 -17.65
CA TYR A 280 24.50 1.38 -16.55
C TYR A 280 22.98 1.54 -16.61
N LEU A 281 22.40 1.75 -17.80
CA LEU A 281 20.93 1.80 -17.96
C LEU A 281 20.26 0.49 -17.52
N ARG A 282 20.84 -0.67 -17.88
CA ARG A 282 20.36 -1.97 -17.40
C ARG A 282 20.52 -2.13 -15.89
N LYS A 283 21.63 -1.65 -15.33
CA LYS A 283 21.91 -1.68 -13.87
C LYS A 283 20.87 -0.88 -13.08
N ILE A 284 20.54 0.34 -13.50
CA ILE A 284 19.62 1.21 -12.72
C ILE A 284 18.13 0.86 -12.94
N ARG A 285 17.77 0.29 -14.10
CA ARG A 285 16.37 -0.07 -14.39
C ARG A 285 16.02 -1.50 -13.98
N GLY A 286 16.75 -2.50 -14.47
CA GLY A 286 16.47 -3.92 -14.22
C GLY A 286 17.29 -4.55 -13.09
N GLY A 287 18.36 -3.89 -12.67
CA GLY A 287 19.35 -4.45 -11.73
C GLY A 287 18.80 -4.68 -10.32
N THR A 288 17.93 -3.80 -9.83
CA THR A 288 17.26 -3.96 -8.52
C THR A 288 16.41 -5.22 -8.49
N LEU A 289 15.57 -5.41 -9.50
CA LEU A 289 14.66 -6.55 -9.62
C LEU A 289 15.40 -7.89 -9.81
N VAL A 290 16.40 -7.98 -10.69
CA VAL A 290 17.15 -9.24 -10.86
C VAL A 290 17.89 -9.63 -9.58
N ASN A 291 18.37 -8.63 -8.83
CA ASN A 291 19.02 -8.84 -7.54
C ASN A 291 18.03 -9.35 -6.50
N ASP A 292 16.84 -8.76 -6.39
CA ASP A 292 15.77 -9.21 -5.50
C ASP A 292 15.35 -10.67 -5.79
N ILE A 293 15.09 -10.98 -7.07
CA ILE A 293 14.75 -12.33 -7.52
C ILE A 293 15.84 -13.34 -7.15
N TYR A 294 17.10 -13.01 -7.42
CA TYR A 294 18.23 -13.87 -7.08
C TYR A 294 18.36 -14.05 -5.56
N ASN A 295 18.20 -12.99 -4.77
CA ASN A 295 18.32 -13.04 -3.31
C ASN A 295 17.26 -13.94 -2.68
N HIS A 296 16.02 -13.90 -3.16
CA HIS A 296 14.98 -14.85 -2.75
C HIS A 296 15.39 -16.31 -3.02
N MET A 297 15.85 -16.61 -4.24
CA MET A 297 16.30 -17.97 -4.59
C MET A 297 17.53 -18.41 -3.79
N ASN A 298 18.49 -17.52 -3.61
CA ASN A 298 19.71 -17.79 -2.86
C ASN A 298 19.39 -18.06 -1.38
N ARG A 299 18.55 -17.22 -0.75
CA ARG A 299 18.10 -17.42 0.63
C ARG A 299 17.34 -18.73 0.78
N LYS A 300 16.45 -19.07 -0.16
CA LYS A 300 15.77 -20.37 -0.20
C LYS A 300 16.77 -21.53 -0.24
N THR A 301 17.82 -21.42 -1.04
CA THR A 301 18.91 -22.42 -1.11
C THR A 301 19.62 -22.54 0.24
N GLN A 302 20.04 -21.42 0.84
CA GLN A 302 20.75 -21.42 2.13
C GLN A 302 19.92 -22.05 3.25
N CYS A 303 18.61 -21.78 3.28
CA CYS A 303 17.68 -22.30 4.26
C CYS A 303 17.32 -23.78 4.12
N THR A 304 17.75 -24.45 3.03
CA THR A 304 17.69 -25.93 2.96
C THR A 304 18.64 -26.62 3.93
N SER A 305 19.72 -25.94 4.31
CA SER A 305 20.78 -26.47 5.19
C SER A 305 20.83 -25.82 6.58
N ASN A 306 20.03 -24.76 6.80
CA ASN A 306 20.04 -23.93 8.01
C ASN A 306 18.64 -23.80 8.62
N ASN A 307 18.56 -23.87 9.96
CA ASN A 307 17.31 -23.77 10.72
C ASN A 307 17.20 -22.48 11.55
N GLY A 308 17.87 -21.40 11.12
CA GLY A 308 17.75 -20.09 11.79
C GLY A 308 16.32 -19.53 11.72
N LYS A 309 15.99 -18.56 12.59
CA LYS A 309 14.65 -17.91 12.62
C LYS A 309 14.23 -17.36 11.24
N GLU A 310 15.18 -16.77 10.52
CA GLU A 310 14.98 -16.28 9.16
C GLU A 310 14.54 -17.36 8.16
N CYS A 311 14.95 -18.60 8.38
CA CYS A 311 14.63 -19.73 7.53
C CYS A 311 13.24 -20.31 7.81
N THR A 312 12.62 -20.00 8.95
CA THR A 312 11.25 -20.44 9.26
C THR A 312 10.25 -19.90 8.24
N TYR A 313 10.30 -18.59 7.96
CA TYR A 313 9.46 -17.97 6.92
C TYR A 313 9.90 -18.41 5.52
N THR A 314 11.19 -18.29 5.21
CA THR A 314 11.72 -18.61 3.87
C THR A 314 11.42 -20.04 3.44
N ASN A 315 11.47 -21.02 4.35
CA ASN A 315 11.19 -22.41 4.00
C ASN A 315 9.72 -22.66 3.67
N ARG A 316 8.79 -21.89 4.26
CA ARG A 316 7.35 -22.00 3.97
C ARG A 316 6.93 -21.19 2.75
N LEU A 317 7.58 -20.05 2.48
CA LEU A 317 7.32 -19.24 1.28
C LEU A 317 7.63 -20.03 0.00
N LYS A 318 6.63 -20.25 -0.83
CA LYS A 318 6.71 -21.05 -2.05
C LYS A 318 6.49 -20.22 -3.31
N PHE A 319 5.60 -19.23 -3.26
CA PHE A 319 5.23 -18.41 -4.40
C PHE A 319 5.34 -16.92 -4.05
N PHE A 320 6.16 -16.20 -4.80
CA PHE A 320 6.29 -14.75 -4.67
C PHE A 320 5.83 -14.11 -5.98
N ALA A 321 4.96 -13.11 -5.91
CA ALA A 321 4.45 -12.41 -7.08
C ALA A 321 4.76 -10.92 -7.05
N TYR A 322 5.02 -10.38 -8.24
CA TYR A 322 5.22 -8.98 -8.53
C TYR A 322 4.19 -8.51 -9.57
N SER A 323 3.35 -7.54 -9.22
CA SER A 323 2.38 -6.91 -10.12
C SER A 323 2.85 -5.51 -10.51
N ALA A 324 3.25 -5.32 -11.76
CA ALA A 324 3.97 -4.12 -12.18
C ALA A 324 3.62 -3.70 -13.62
N HIS A 325 4.60 -3.17 -14.35
CA HIS A 325 4.41 -2.50 -15.63
C HIS A 325 5.05 -3.25 -16.79
N ASP A 326 4.70 -2.84 -18.00
CA ASP A 326 5.40 -3.23 -19.23
C ASP A 326 6.87 -2.85 -19.16
N THR A 327 7.18 -1.66 -18.65
CA THR A 327 8.56 -1.16 -18.49
C THR A 327 9.38 -2.01 -17.51
N THR A 328 8.77 -2.50 -16.43
CA THR A 328 9.41 -3.44 -15.48
C THR A 328 9.81 -4.75 -16.16
N LEU A 329 8.88 -5.35 -16.93
CA LEU A 329 9.17 -6.57 -17.69
C LEU A 329 10.23 -6.33 -18.78
N TYR A 330 10.13 -5.20 -19.49
CA TYR A 330 11.10 -4.84 -20.54
C TYR A 330 12.50 -4.71 -19.93
N ALA A 331 12.65 -3.98 -18.83
CA ALA A 331 13.93 -3.82 -18.15
C ALA A 331 14.55 -5.17 -17.75
N LEU A 332 13.75 -6.09 -17.21
CA LEU A 332 14.21 -7.45 -16.87
C LEU A 332 14.64 -8.24 -18.12
N PHE A 333 13.84 -8.22 -19.19
CA PHE A 333 14.17 -8.95 -20.42
C PHE A 333 15.41 -8.38 -21.12
N SER A 334 15.58 -7.05 -21.14
CA SER A 334 16.76 -6.39 -21.68
C SER A 334 18.02 -6.73 -20.88
N LEU A 335 17.91 -6.76 -19.55
CA LEU A 335 19.02 -7.15 -18.67
C LEU A 335 19.45 -8.60 -18.90
N LEU A 336 18.48 -9.52 -18.97
CA LEU A 336 18.74 -10.95 -19.17
C LEU A 336 19.07 -11.32 -20.63
N GLY A 337 19.09 -10.36 -21.56
CA GLY A 337 19.44 -10.58 -22.96
C GLY A 337 18.37 -11.32 -23.78
N VAL A 338 17.13 -11.39 -23.28
CA VAL A 338 16.02 -12.13 -23.91
C VAL A 338 14.90 -11.23 -24.45
N ALA A 339 15.12 -9.90 -24.49
CA ALA A 339 14.18 -8.95 -25.09
C ALA A 339 13.77 -9.36 -26.53
N HIS A 340 14.70 -9.95 -27.29
CA HIS A 340 14.43 -10.43 -28.64
C HIS A 340 13.43 -11.60 -28.75
N LEU A 341 13.21 -12.32 -27.66
CA LEU A 341 12.20 -13.40 -27.58
C LEU A 341 10.87 -12.88 -27.03
N ALA A 342 10.92 -11.85 -26.18
CA ALA A 342 9.76 -11.36 -25.44
C ALA A 342 9.01 -10.23 -26.15
N VAL A 343 9.74 -9.28 -26.75
CA VAL A 343 9.19 -7.98 -27.20
C VAL A 343 9.54 -7.62 -28.65
N GLN A 344 10.39 -8.39 -29.33
CA GLN A 344 10.73 -8.16 -30.74
C GLN A 344 9.75 -8.87 -31.71
N PRO A 345 9.63 -8.43 -33.00
CA PRO A 345 10.42 -7.38 -33.66
C PRO A 345 10.09 -5.94 -33.24
N ARG A 346 8.95 -5.67 -32.58
CA ARG A 346 8.58 -4.35 -32.00
C ARG A 346 7.55 -4.50 -30.86
N GLY A 347 7.51 -3.52 -29.97
CA GLY A 347 6.42 -3.31 -29.02
C GLY A 347 6.74 -3.62 -27.57
N TYR A 348 5.73 -3.44 -26.72
CA TYR A 348 5.80 -3.71 -25.27
C TYR A 348 5.29 -5.11 -24.94
N PRO A 349 5.68 -5.67 -23.77
CA PRO A 349 4.95 -6.80 -23.19
C PRO A 349 3.45 -6.49 -23.18
N LEU A 350 2.60 -7.39 -23.71
CA LEU A 350 1.16 -7.13 -23.83
C LEU A 350 0.49 -7.05 -22.45
N TYR A 351 -0.74 -6.55 -22.40
CA TYR A 351 -1.54 -6.57 -21.17
C TYR A 351 -1.62 -7.99 -20.61
N SER A 352 -1.49 -8.12 -19.29
CA SER A 352 -1.39 -9.40 -18.55
C SER A 352 -0.22 -10.31 -18.90
N ALA A 353 0.76 -9.87 -19.71
CA ALA A 353 1.98 -10.63 -19.95
C ALA A 353 2.69 -10.93 -18.62
N CYS A 354 3.16 -12.16 -18.48
CA CYS A 354 3.71 -12.70 -17.24
C CYS A 354 4.97 -13.51 -17.50
N VAL A 355 6.01 -13.26 -16.72
CA VAL A 355 7.19 -14.09 -16.64
C VAL A 355 7.19 -14.86 -15.32
N ILE A 356 7.48 -16.15 -15.38
CA ILE A 356 7.60 -17.02 -14.21
C ILE A 356 9.02 -17.55 -14.15
N MET A 357 9.71 -17.32 -13.03
CA MET A 357 11.01 -17.90 -12.71
C MET A 357 10.83 -18.97 -11.63
N GLU A 358 10.98 -20.23 -12.02
CA GLU A 358 10.93 -21.38 -11.13
C GLU A 358 12.35 -21.74 -10.67
N GLN A 359 12.56 -21.89 -9.36
CA GLN A 359 13.79 -22.40 -8.78
C GLN A 359 13.69 -23.90 -8.55
N TRP A 360 14.66 -24.64 -9.06
CA TRP A 360 14.72 -26.09 -9.01
C TRP A 360 15.99 -26.56 -8.29
N GLN A 361 15.92 -27.69 -7.60
CA GLN A 361 17.07 -28.38 -7.00
C GLN A 361 17.13 -29.81 -7.53
N ASP A 362 18.29 -30.24 -8.01
CA ASP A 362 18.55 -31.65 -8.26
C ASP A 362 18.87 -32.35 -6.94
N ILE A 363 18.02 -33.28 -6.52
CA ILE A 363 18.17 -33.96 -5.23
C ILE A 363 19.38 -34.89 -5.16
N GLN A 364 19.97 -35.27 -6.31
CA GLN A 364 21.15 -36.13 -6.33
C GLN A 364 22.44 -35.34 -6.12
N THR A 365 22.52 -34.14 -6.69
CA THR A 365 23.73 -33.30 -6.66
C THR A 365 23.62 -32.14 -5.66
N ASN A 366 22.41 -31.87 -5.13
CA ASN A 366 22.04 -30.65 -4.40
C ASN A 366 22.23 -29.35 -5.20
N GLN A 367 22.52 -29.43 -6.50
CA GLN A 367 22.73 -28.25 -7.34
C GLN A 367 21.40 -27.58 -7.66
N THR A 368 21.40 -26.24 -7.64
CA THR A 368 20.21 -25.43 -7.94
C THR A 368 20.24 -24.82 -9.33
N TYR A 369 19.06 -24.73 -9.92
CA TYR A 369 18.80 -24.26 -11.26
C TYR A 369 17.61 -23.29 -11.24
N PHE A 370 17.49 -22.46 -12.27
CA PHE A 370 16.28 -21.70 -12.53
C PHE A 370 15.75 -22.03 -13.94
N LYS A 371 14.43 -21.89 -14.08
CA LYS A 371 13.71 -22.02 -15.36
C LYS A 371 12.82 -20.79 -15.53
N MET A 372 12.85 -20.18 -16.70
CA MET A 372 12.09 -18.98 -17.04
C MET A 372 11.02 -19.30 -18.10
N ILE A 373 9.76 -19.05 -17.76
CA ILE A 373 8.59 -19.27 -18.62
C ILE A 373 7.98 -17.91 -18.95
N TYR A 374 7.61 -17.69 -20.21
CA TYR A 374 6.98 -16.44 -20.64
C TYR A 374 5.60 -16.66 -21.23
N HIS A 375 4.59 -16.12 -20.56
CA HIS A 375 3.22 -15.99 -21.00
C HIS A 375 3.04 -14.60 -21.62
N ARG A 376 2.86 -14.52 -22.94
CA ARG A 376 2.85 -13.25 -23.67
C ARG A 376 1.45 -12.65 -23.77
N HIS A 377 0.42 -13.48 -23.91
CA HIS A 377 -0.96 -13.05 -24.14
C HIS A 377 -1.97 -13.95 -23.42
N GLU A 378 -3.18 -13.43 -23.13
CA GLU A 378 -4.26 -14.16 -22.44
C GLU A 378 -4.63 -15.51 -23.08
N ASN A 379 -4.34 -15.73 -24.36
CA ASN A 379 -4.61 -16.99 -25.06
C ASN A 379 -3.45 -18.02 -24.96
N ASP A 380 -2.29 -17.61 -24.45
CA ASP A 380 -1.11 -18.47 -24.35
C ASP A 380 -1.19 -19.45 -23.17
N THR A 381 -0.49 -20.57 -23.28
CA THR A 381 -0.31 -21.52 -22.18
C THR A 381 0.94 -21.17 -21.36
N LEU A 382 1.05 -21.72 -20.14
CA LEU A 382 2.25 -21.58 -19.30
C LEU A 382 3.35 -22.60 -19.64
N ASN A 383 3.58 -22.84 -20.94
CA ASN A 383 4.53 -23.86 -21.43
C ASN A 383 5.69 -23.28 -22.24
N ASN A 384 5.67 -22.00 -22.56
CA ASN A 384 6.71 -21.35 -23.36
C ASN A 384 7.94 -21.05 -22.48
N VAL A 385 8.90 -21.97 -22.47
CA VAL A 385 10.18 -21.84 -21.75
C VAL A 385 11.15 -21.01 -22.60
N ILE A 386 11.67 -19.92 -22.02
CA ILE A 386 12.61 -19.01 -22.69
C ILE A 386 14.02 -19.04 -22.07
N THR A 387 14.25 -19.91 -21.07
CA THR A 387 15.54 -20.04 -20.37
C THR A 387 16.73 -20.21 -21.32
N SER A 388 16.55 -21.01 -22.37
CA SER A 388 17.60 -21.35 -23.32
C SER A 388 18.13 -20.14 -24.10
N GLY A 389 17.34 -19.07 -24.19
CA GLY A 389 17.73 -17.80 -24.81
C GLY A 389 18.60 -16.90 -23.94
N ILE A 390 18.73 -17.18 -22.64
CA ILE A 390 19.54 -16.38 -21.73
C ILE A 390 21.03 -16.70 -21.94
N PRO A 391 21.88 -15.69 -22.22
CA PRO A 391 23.32 -15.88 -22.30
C PRO A 391 23.90 -16.53 -21.04
N GLY A 392 24.70 -17.59 -21.23
CA GLY A 392 25.25 -18.40 -20.14
C GLY A 392 24.45 -19.66 -19.79
N CYS A 393 23.21 -19.81 -20.28
CA CYS A 393 22.39 -21.01 -20.05
C CYS A 393 22.66 -22.15 -21.06
N ASN A 394 23.49 -21.91 -22.08
CA ASN A 394 23.97 -22.92 -23.05
C ASN A 394 22.84 -23.72 -23.73
N GLY A 395 21.70 -23.09 -24.00
CA GLY A 395 20.55 -23.71 -24.65
C GLY A 395 19.71 -24.63 -23.76
N ASN A 396 19.97 -24.69 -22.44
CA ASN A 396 19.24 -25.57 -21.52
C ASN A 396 18.00 -24.89 -20.93
N ASP A 397 16.95 -25.68 -20.72
CA ASP A 397 15.71 -25.26 -20.03
C ASP A 397 15.90 -25.04 -18.53
N TYR A 398 16.87 -25.75 -17.94
CA TYR A 398 17.31 -25.62 -16.56
C TYR A 398 18.68 -24.97 -16.54
N CYS A 399 18.74 -23.70 -16.15
CA CYS A 399 19.97 -22.94 -16.13
C CYS A 399 20.56 -22.90 -14.73
N PRO A 400 21.87 -23.13 -14.53
CA PRO A 400 22.47 -23.08 -13.20
C PRO A 400 22.20 -21.74 -12.51
N LEU A 401 21.85 -21.77 -11.21
CA LEU A 401 21.56 -20.55 -10.44
C LEU A 401 22.77 -19.58 -10.40
N SER A 402 23.99 -20.09 -10.59
CA SER A 402 25.21 -19.29 -10.72
C SER A 402 25.21 -18.33 -11.91
N VAL A 403 24.46 -18.62 -12.98
CA VAL A 403 24.30 -17.70 -14.11
C VAL A 403 23.48 -16.48 -13.68
N LEU A 404 22.36 -16.70 -12.98
CA LEU A 404 21.55 -15.60 -12.44
C LEU A 404 22.32 -14.81 -11.37
N LYS A 405 23.14 -15.48 -10.55
CA LYS A 405 24.07 -14.83 -9.64
C LYS A 405 24.99 -13.86 -10.37
N ASN A 406 25.57 -14.26 -11.50
CA ASN A 406 26.46 -13.38 -12.28
C ASN A 406 25.73 -12.13 -12.78
N TYR A 407 24.48 -12.26 -13.25
CA TYR A 407 23.66 -11.09 -13.59
C TYR A 407 23.41 -10.19 -12.37
N SER A 408 23.04 -10.77 -11.23
CA SER A 408 22.89 -10.03 -9.97
C SER A 408 24.20 -9.32 -9.58
N ASP A 409 25.35 -9.99 -9.56
CA ASP A 409 26.64 -9.40 -9.19
C ASP A 409 27.04 -8.24 -10.12
N VAL A 410 26.83 -8.40 -11.43
CA VAL A 410 27.23 -7.40 -12.46
C VAL A 410 26.33 -6.18 -12.44
N TYR A 411 25.03 -6.36 -12.18
CA TYR A 411 24.01 -5.33 -12.31
C TYR A 411 23.40 -4.90 -10.97
N LYS A 412 23.85 -5.39 -9.81
CA LYS A 412 23.39 -4.85 -8.53
C LYS A 412 23.81 -3.38 -8.41
N PRO A 413 22.92 -2.48 -7.99
CA PRO A 413 23.31 -1.14 -7.56
C PRO A 413 24.35 -1.20 -6.43
N GLU A 414 25.31 -0.26 -6.44
CA GLU A 414 26.39 -0.22 -5.42
C GLU A 414 25.92 0.30 -4.06
N MET A 415 24.78 0.98 -4.02
CA MET A 415 24.11 1.50 -2.83
C MET A 415 22.60 1.23 -2.97
N GLU A 416 21.89 1.12 -1.84
CA GLU A 416 20.43 1.04 -1.84
C GLU A 416 19.88 2.34 -2.48
N MET A 417 19.19 2.22 -3.61
CA MET A 417 18.69 3.37 -4.38
C MET A 417 17.72 4.26 -3.57
N ASN A 418 17.22 3.78 -2.43
CA ASN A 418 16.29 4.48 -1.55
C ASN A 418 16.95 5.60 -0.72
N GLN A 419 18.29 5.72 -0.69
CA GLN A 419 19.00 6.74 0.10
C GLN A 419 19.46 7.97 -0.71
N ASP A 420 19.20 8.02 -2.02
CA ASP A 420 20.01 8.83 -2.96
C ASP A 420 19.30 10.04 -3.62
N SER A 421 18.24 10.58 -2.99
CA SER A 421 17.66 11.85 -3.45
C SER A 421 18.55 13.08 -3.20
N ALA A 422 19.75 12.91 -2.63
CA ALA A 422 20.63 13.99 -2.16
C ALA A 422 22.04 14.06 -2.79
N PHE A 423 22.41 13.26 -3.79
CA PHE A 423 23.80 13.26 -4.28
C PHE A 423 24.05 14.07 -5.56
N ASN A 424 24.94 15.08 -5.43
CA ASN A 424 25.53 15.83 -6.53
C ASN A 424 26.65 15.02 -7.22
N VAL A 425 26.66 15.00 -8.56
CA VAL A 425 27.60 14.28 -9.45
C VAL A 425 29.03 14.85 -9.44
N LYS A 426 29.65 15.04 -8.26
CA LYS A 426 31.05 15.48 -8.13
C LYS A 426 32.02 14.40 -7.65
N SER A 427 31.56 13.19 -7.32
CA SER A 427 32.41 12.13 -6.75
C SER A 427 32.94 11.09 -7.75
N PHE A 428 32.60 11.16 -9.04
CA PHE A 428 33.24 10.31 -10.04
C PHE A 428 34.60 10.90 -10.45
N SER A 429 35.67 10.46 -9.78
CA SER A 429 37.04 10.55 -10.30
C SER A 429 37.58 9.14 -10.52
N PRO A 430 38.09 8.79 -11.73
CA PRO A 430 38.70 7.49 -11.97
C PRO A 430 40.02 7.35 -11.19
N PRO A 431 40.44 6.12 -10.82
CA PRO A 431 41.68 5.92 -10.10
C PRO A 431 42.87 6.22 -11.02
N ASN A 432 43.79 7.05 -10.51
CA ASN A 432 45.08 7.49 -11.08
C ASN A 432 45.09 8.78 -11.91
N ILE A 433 44.94 9.95 -11.26
CA ILE A 433 45.78 11.13 -11.54
C ILE A 433 46.06 11.84 -10.20
N ILE A 434 47.32 11.86 -9.78
CA ILE A 434 47.81 12.80 -8.77
C ILE A 434 47.84 14.17 -9.44
N LEU A 435 46.94 15.08 -9.06
CA LEU A 435 47.15 16.50 -9.28
C LEU A 435 46.89 17.24 -7.97
N LEU A 436 47.99 17.61 -7.31
CA LEU A 436 48.04 18.61 -6.25
C LEU A 436 47.51 19.94 -6.81
N LEU A 437 46.36 20.40 -6.30
CA LEU A 437 46.04 21.82 -6.26
C LEU A 437 45.55 22.17 -4.86
N HIS A 438 46.44 22.82 -4.11
CA HIS A 438 46.11 23.64 -2.94
C HIS A 438 45.24 24.81 -3.39
N ILE A 439 44.10 25.03 -2.76
CA ILE A 439 43.57 26.38 -2.51
C ILE A 439 43.02 26.43 -1.08
N ASP A 440 43.74 27.16 -0.24
CA ASP A 440 43.32 27.62 1.07
C ASP A 440 42.25 28.73 0.96
N ALA A 441 41.26 28.64 1.86
CA ALA A 441 40.49 29.69 2.53
C ALA A 441 40.04 30.97 1.78
N CYS A 442 38.74 31.26 1.87
CA CYS A 442 38.30 32.60 2.28
C CYS A 442 36.93 32.56 3.02
N GLN A 443 36.97 32.91 4.31
CA GLN A 443 35.84 33.43 5.06
C GLN A 443 35.54 34.88 4.63
N GLN A 444 34.27 35.26 4.80
CA GLN A 444 33.66 36.62 4.81
C GLN A 444 32.98 37.16 3.54
N MET A 445 31.67 37.38 3.74
CA MET A 445 30.77 38.41 3.20
C MET A 445 30.13 38.24 1.81
N SER A 446 28.84 37.93 1.87
CA SER A 446 27.72 38.71 1.31
C SER A 446 27.54 38.79 -0.22
N ILE A 447 26.34 38.36 -0.64
CA ILE A 447 25.61 38.67 -1.88
C ILE A 447 26.04 37.88 -3.13
N CYS A 448 25.32 36.78 -3.38
CA CYS A 448 24.63 36.52 -4.65
C CYS A 448 23.74 35.26 -4.49
N THR A 449 22.44 35.48 -4.65
CA THR A 449 21.34 34.51 -4.63
C THR A 449 21.15 33.86 -5.99
N SER A 450 21.18 32.52 -6.07
CA SER A 450 20.21 31.68 -6.82
C SER A 450 20.67 30.21 -6.92
N GLY A 451 19.75 29.27 -6.60
CA GLY A 451 19.73 27.91 -7.16
C GLY A 451 20.01 26.74 -6.20
N CYS A 452 18.94 25.97 -5.92
CA CYS A 452 18.90 24.56 -5.49
C CYS A 452 18.93 24.22 -3.98
N VAL A 453 17.75 24.15 -3.34
CA VAL A 453 17.27 23.05 -2.46
C VAL A 453 15.72 23.01 -2.54
N PRO A 454 15.06 21.84 -2.60
CA PRO A 454 13.60 21.72 -2.63
C PRO A 454 13.03 21.67 -1.21
N ASP A 455 12.18 22.64 -0.85
CA ASP A 455 11.30 22.55 0.32
C ASP A 455 10.00 23.33 0.10
N CYS A 456 8.90 22.64 0.36
CA CYS A 456 7.55 23.08 0.66
C CYS A 456 7.24 24.58 0.61
N TYR A 457 6.49 24.99 -0.43
CA TYR A 457 5.80 26.29 -0.47
C TYR A 457 4.50 26.26 0.33
N LEU A 458 4.50 26.87 1.52
CA LEU A 458 3.35 27.57 2.12
C LEU A 458 3.88 28.67 3.05
N LYS A 459 4.07 29.88 2.52
CA LYS A 459 3.99 31.13 3.29
C LYS A 459 3.46 32.24 2.39
N THR A 460 2.26 32.68 2.72
CA THR A 460 1.57 33.84 2.17
C THR A 460 2.15 35.13 2.76
N GLU A 461 2.49 36.09 1.90
CA GLU A 461 2.49 37.50 2.28
C GLU A 461 1.57 38.26 1.31
N PHE A 462 0.53 38.85 1.89
CA PHE A 462 -0.39 39.75 1.23
C PHE A 462 0.32 41.06 0.89
N GLN A 463 0.37 41.42 -0.40
CA GLN A 463 0.48 42.81 -0.81
C GLN A 463 -0.60 43.13 -1.85
N SER A 464 -1.44 44.09 -1.46
CA SER A 464 -2.49 44.71 -2.24
C SER A 464 -1.95 45.38 -3.51
N PHE A 465 -2.46 44.97 -4.67
CA PHE A 465 -2.42 45.80 -5.87
C PHE A 465 -3.84 45.91 -6.44
N GLN A 466 -4.42 47.11 -6.29
CA GLN A 466 -5.58 47.57 -7.05
C GLN A 466 -5.16 47.69 -8.51
N TYR A 467 -5.92 47.09 -9.43
CA TYR A 467 -5.98 47.58 -10.80
C TYR A 467 -7.41 47.54 -11.34
N ASP A 468 -7.67 48.59 -12.12
CA ASP A 468 -8.94 49.22 -12.40
C ASP A 468 -9.84 48.46 -13.38
N MET A 469 -11.13 48.73 -13.25
CA MET A 469 -12.22 48.18 -14.03
C MET A 469 -12.22 48.69 -15.47
N GLY A 470 -12.62 47.83 -16.42
CA GLY A 470 -12.89 48.22 -17.80
C GLY A 470 -13.69 47.17 -18.57
N VAL A 471 -14.94 46.90 -18.15
CA VAL A 471 -15.88 46.02 -18.87
C VAL A 471 -16.72 46.87 -19.81
N ASN A 472 -16.59 46.65 -21.12
CA ASN A 472 -17.53 47.13 -22.13
C ASN A 472 -18.63 46.09 -22.35
N PHE A 473 -19.85 46.42 -21.91
CA PHE A 473 -21.06 45.66 -22.18
C PHE A 473 -21.58 45.94 -23.60
N THR A 474 -21.68 44.91 -24.43
CA THR A 474 -22.58 44.92 -25.59
C THR A 474 -23.58 43.78 -25.47
N MET A 475 -24.84 44.16 -25.30
CA MET A 475 -26.01 43.29 -25.25
C MET A 475 -26.19 42.53 -26.57
N VAL A 476 -26.36 41.21 -26.48
CA VAL A 476 -27.07 40.43 -27.50
C VAL A 476 -28.10 39.54 -26.81
N SER A 477 -29.34 40.06 -26.82
CA SER A 477 -30.63 39.38 -26.91
C SER A 477 -30.80 37.96 -26.35
N ALA A 478 -31.60 37.92 -25.27
CA ALA A 478 -32.36 36.77 -24.81
C ALA A 478 -33.25 36.19 -25.91
N ILE A 479 -33.12 34.89 -26.18
CA ILE A 479 -34.16 33.90 -26.53
C ILE A 479 -33.42 32.55 -26.56
N SER A 480 -33.53 31.76 -25.48
CA SER A 480 -33.30 30.29 -25.35
C SER A 480 -33.17 29.83 -23.88
N ILE A 481 -33.66 30.62 -22.91
CA ILE A 481 -33.65 30.26 -21.48
C ILE A 481 -34.93 29.49 -21.12
N VAL A 482 -35.08 28.26 -21.62
CA VAL A 482 -35.99 27.24 -21.02
C VAL A 482 -35.44 25.81 -21.21
N GLY A 483 -34.44 25.57 -22.06
CA GLY A 483 -33.95 24.22 -22.40
C GLY A 483 -32.56 23.84 -21.90
N LEU A 484 -31.98 24.53 -20.90
CA LEU A 484 -30.58 24.33 -20.50
C LEU A 484 -30.33 24.26 -18.97
N PHE A 485 -31.32 23.81 -18.19
CA PHE A 485 -31.14 23.55 -16.74
C PHE A 485 -31.25 22.06 -16.36
N ALA A 486 -31.22 21.15 -17.34
CA ALA A 486 -31.38 19.70 -17.08
C ALA A 486 -30.10 18.86 -17.26
N LEU A 487 -28.92 19.47 -17.46
CA LEU A 487 -27.66 18.73 -17.69
C LEU A 487 -26.41 19.35 -17.03
N THR A 488 -26.58 20.12 -15.95
CA THR A 488 -25.50 20.27 -14.95
C THR A 488 -25.75 19.23 -13.88
N GLY A 489 -24.91 18.20 -13.80
CA GLY A 489 -24.95 17.26 -12.69
C GLY A 489 -24.93 18.06 -11.39
N PHE A 490 -26.05 18.08 -10.68
CA PHE A 490 -26.11 18.65 -9.34
C PHE A 490 -25.04 17.93 -8.53
N ALA A 491 -24.01 18.64 -8.08
CA ALA A 491 -23.14 18.14 -7.05
C ALA A 491 -24.05 17.81 -5.86
N THR A 492 -24.22 16.52 -5.56
CA THR A 492 -25.04 16.08 -4.44
C THR A 492 -24.29 16.45 -3.16
N SER A 493 -24.59 17.63 -2.64
CA SER A 493 -24.07 18.12 -1.38
C SER A 493 -25.10 17.80 -0.30
N TYR A 494 -24.77 16.89 0.62
CA TYR A 494 -25.60 16.68 1.80
C TYR A 494 -25.53 17.92 2.68
N THR A 495 -26.69 18.43 3.11
CA THR A 495 -26.77 19.54 4.06
C THR A 495 -27.52 19.13 5.33
N ASP A 496 -27.03 19.57 6.48
CA ASP A 496 -27.75 19.58 7.74
C ASP A 496 -28.00 21.03 8.16
N GLY A 497 -29.24 21.50 7.94
CA GLY A 497 -29.57 22.92 8.03
C GLY A 497 -28.73 23.74 7.04
N THR A 498 -27.89 24.64 7.57
CA THR A 498 -27.01 25.50 6.77
C THR A 498 -25.64 24.87 6.49
N LYS A 499 -25.31 23.71 7.09
CA LYS A 499 -23.99 23.07 7.03
C LYS A 499 -23.93 22.05 5.90
N GLU A 500 -23.04 22.28 4.95
CA GLU A 500 -22.82 21.42 3.79
C GLU A 500 -21.64 20.47 4.03
N LEU A 501 -21.86 19.15 3.92
CA LEU A 501 -20.79 18.16 3.99
C LEU A 501 -19.91 18.25 2.73
N VAL A 502 -18.60 18.43 2.91
CA VAL A 502 -17.67 18.59 1.78
C VAL A 502 -16.59 17.52 1.73
N PHE A 503 -16.29 16.84 2.84
CA PHE A 503 -15.24 15.82 2.91
C PHE A 503 -15.40 14.92 4.14
N VAL A 504 -15.01 13.65 4.02
CA VAL A 504 -15.02 12.66 5.11
C VAL A 504 -13.64 12.03 5.21
N GLN A 505 -13.20 11.76 6.43
CA GLN A 505 -12.05 10.90 6.68
C GLN A 505 -12.45 9.79 7.63
N THR A 506 -12.09 8.56 7.29
CA THR A 506 -12.50 7.37 8.03
C THR A 506 -11.28 6.62 8.52
N LEU A 507 -11.16 6.40 9.83
CA LEU A 507 -10.10 5.59 10.43
C LEU A 507 -10.71 4.40 11.16
N TRP A 508 -10.28 3.17 10.87
CA TRP A 508 -10.77 1.98 11.58
C TRP A 508 -9.66 1.04 12.03
N ARG A 509 -9.96 0.30 13.09
CA ARG A 509 -9.22 -0.90 13.50
C ARG A 509 -9.64 -2.06 12.61
N HIS A 510 -8.72 -2.96 12.31
CA HIS A 510 -9.05 -4.26 11.73
C HIS A 510 -10.09 -5.05 12.55
N GLY A 511 -10.69 -6.06 11.93
CA GLY A 511 -11.62 -6.96 12.58
C GLY A 511 -10.93 -7.99 13.48
N ASP A 512 -11.73 -8.90 14.01
CA ASP A 512 -11.28 -10.04 14.80
C ASP A 512 -10.21 -10.89 14.09
N ARG A 513 -9.24 -11.39 14.88
CA ARG A 513 -8.01 -12.03 14.38
C ARG A 513 -7.47 -13.07 15.34
N SER A 514 -6.53 -13.90 14.85
CA SER A 514 -5.65 -14.70 15.71
C SER A 514 -4.65 -13.82 16.49
N PRO A 515 -4.04 -14.32 17.58
CA PRO A 515 -2.96 -13.62 18.29
C PRO A 515 -1.79 -13.32 17.36
N THR A 516 -1.05 -12.23 17.59
CA THR A 516 0.17 -11.93 16.81
C THR A 516 1.40 -12.70 17.32
N LYS A 517 1.32 -13.18 18.56
CA LYS A 517 2.27 -14.06 19.26
C LYS A 517 1.65 -14.44 20.60
N THR A 518 2.27 -15.40 21.28
CA THR A 518 1.87 -15.85 22.62
C THR A 518 3.10 -16.17 23.47
N PHE A 519 2.89 -16.60 24.71
CA PHE A 519 3.94 -17.01 25.64
C PHE A 519 4.36 -18.49 25.47
N PRO A 520 5.59 -18.88 25.86
CA PRO A 520 6.12 -20.21 25.60
C PRO A 520 5.31 -21.39 26.13
N THR A 521 4.67 -21.25 27.29
CA THR A 521 3.88 -22.33 27.91
C THR A 521 2.42 -22.34 27.46
N ASP A 522 2.01 -21.45 26.56
CA ASP A 522 0.65 -21.40 26.05
C ASP A 522 0.31 -22.71 25.29
N PRO A 523 -0.78 -23.41 25.67
CA PRO A 523 -1.26 -24.56 24.92
C PRO A 523 -1.70 -24.27 23.47
N TYR A 524 -1.91 -23.01 23.07
CA TYR A 524 -2.38 -22.60 21.74
C TYR A 524 -1.32 -21.87 20.92
N GLN A 525 -0.25 -22.58 20.58
CA GLN A 525 0.77 -22.12 19.65
C GLN A 525 0.22 -21.91 18.22
N GLU A 526 1.06 -21.39 17.32
CA GLU A 526 0.67 -20.91 15.98
C GLU A 526 -0.21 -21.89 15.19
N SER A 527 0.11 -23.18 15.27
CA SER A 527 -0.60 -24.24 14.55
C SER A 527 -2.06 -24.43 14.98
N ALA A 528 -2.47 -23.90 16.14
CA ALA A 528 -3.87 -23.91 16.57
C ALA A 528 -4.73 -22.93 15.73
N TRP A 529 -4.11 -21.90 15.18
CA TRP A 529 -4.77 -20.81 14.45
C TRP A 529 -4.72 -21.11 12.96
N THR A 530 -5.86 -21.50 12.41
CA THR A 530 -5.90 -22.13 11.09
C THR A 530 -6.88 -21.47 10.12
N PHE A 531 -7.76 -20.61 10.63
CA PHE A 531 -8.67 -19.80 9.82
C PHE A 531 -7.94 -18.67 9.07
N GLY A 532 -8.59 -18.09 8.06
CA GLY A 532 -8.12 -16.86 7.40
C GLY A 532 -6.74 -16.97 6.75
N GLY A 533 -6.35 -18.16 6.30
CA GLY A 533 -5.00 -18.43 5.76
C GLY A 533 -3.98 -18.94 6.79
N GLY A 534 -4.35 -19.02 8.06
CA GLY A 534 -3.59 -19.70 9.11
C GLY A 534 -2.40 -18.94 9.70
N GLY A 535 -2.05 -19.28 10.94
CA GLY A 535 -0.95 -18.71 11.69
C GLY A 535 -1.28 -17.44 12.45
N TRP A 536 -0.23 -16.75 12.90
CA TRP A 536 -0.36 -15.57 13.74
C TRP A 536 -0.89 -14.34 13.01
N GLY A 537 -1.66 -13.51 13.72
CA GLY A 537 -2.10 -12.19 13.33
C GLY A 537 -3.06 -12.12 12.14
N GLN A 538 -3.62 -13.25 11.71
CA GLN A 538 -4.51 -13.34 10.55
C GLN A 538 -5.94 -12.95 10.91
N LEU A 539 -6.60 -12.26 9.99
CA LEU A 539 -8.01 -11.87 10.14
C LEU A 539 -8.90 -13.11 10.06
N SER A 540 -9.84 -13.24 11.00
CA SER A 540 -10.80 -14.34 11.00
C SER A 540 -11.97 -14.07 10.04
N PRO A 541 -12.74 -15.11 9.67
CA PRO A 541 -14.05 -14.94 9.03
C PRO A 541 -14.99 -14.02 9.81
N THR A 542 -14.92 -14.05 11.15
CA THR A 542 -15.65 -13.09 11.99
C THR A 542 -15.17 -11.67 11.73
N GLY A 543 -13.86 -11.41 11.70
CA GLY A 543 -13.30 -10.09 11.39
C GLY A 543 -13.68 -9.58 10.00
N MET A 544 -13.68 -10.46 9.00
CA MET A 544 -14.17 -10.16 7.65
C MET A 544 -15.65 -9.74 7.66
N ARG A 545 -16.52 -10.47 8.39
CA ARG A 545 -17.94 -10.13 8.55
C ARG A 545 -18.13 -8.77 9.23
N GLN A 546 -17.37 -8.50 10.30
CA GLN A 546 -17.46 -7.22 11.01
C GLN A 546 -17.20 -6.04 10.06
N HIS A 547 -16.16 -6.13 9.23
CA HIS A 547 -15.89 -5.09 8.23
C HIS A 547 -16.91 -5.06 7.09
N LEU A 548 -17.44 -6.20 6.64
CA LEU A 548 -18.55 -6.22 5.68
C LEU A 548 -19.75 -5.43 6.21
N ASN A 549 -20.10 -5.62 7.49
CA ASN A 549 -21.21 -4.92 8.13
C ASN A 549 -20.93 -3.42 8.29
N LEU A 550 -19.73 -3.04 8.74
CA LEU A 550 -19.32 -1.63 8.79
C LEU A 550 -19.40 -0.98 7.41
N GLY A 551 -18.94 -1.67 6.36
CA GLY A 551 -19.04 -1.20 4.97
C GLY A 551 -20.48 -0.97 4.51
N LYS A 552 -21.41 -1.86 4.87
CA LYS A 552 -22.85 -1.68 4.62
C LYS A 552 -23.40 -0.45 5.35
N MET A 553 -23.01 -0.24 6.61
CA MET A 553 -23.40 0.96 7.37
C MET A 553 -22.86 2.25 6.74
N LEU A 554 -21.64 2.23 6.19
CA LEU A 554 -21.06 3.37 5.47
C LEU A 554 -21.77 3.62 4.13
N ARG A 555 -22.18 2.56 3.42
CA ARG A 555 -23.06 2.68 2.24
C ARG A 555 -24.38 3.34 2.60
N ASP A 556 -25.06 2.83 3.63
CA ASP A 556 -26.34 3.38 4.07
C ASP A 556 -26.21 4.85 4.44
N ARG A 557 -25.17 5.21 5.19
CA ARG A 557 -24.91 6.60 5.58
C ARG A 557 -24.63 7.50 4.38
N TYR A 558 -23.59 7.19 3.60
CA TYR A 558 -23.04 8.15 2.63
C TYR A 558 -23.56 7.99 1.21
N VAL A 559 -23.98 6.80 0.81
CA VAL A 559 -24.55 6.53 -0.53
C VAL A 559 -26.06 6.67 -0.49
N THR A 560 -26.73 6.00 0.45
CA THR A 560 -28.19 5.93 0.47
C THR A 560 -28.82 7.16 1.12
N ASN A 561 -28.44 7.48 2.37
CA ASN A 561 -29.10 8.51 3.17
C ASN A 561 -28.60 9.92 2.83
N TYR A 562 -27.28 10.11 2.74
CA TYR A 562 -26.70 11.43 2.44
C TYR A 562 -26.59 11.68 0.94
N GLN A 563 -26.54 10.64 0.12
CA GLN A 563 -26.27 10.73 -1.33
C GLN A 563 -24.99 11.53 -1.63
N PHE A 564 -24.05 11.53 -0.67
CA PHE A 564 -22.80 12.25 -0.75
C PHE A 564 -21.77 11.51 -1.60
N PHE A 565 -21.80 10.18 -1.57
CA PHE A 565 -21.10 9.32 -2.52
C PHE A 565 -22.07 8.81 -3.61
N PRO A 566 -21.60 8.62 -4.84
CA PRO A 566 -22.38 8.02 -5.90
C PRO A 566 -22.71 6.56 -5.60
N THR A 567 -23.85 6.10 -6.13
CA THR A 567 -24.29 4.71 -6.05
C THR A 567 -23.28 3.74 -6.68
N LYS A 568 -22.64 4.17 -7.78
CA LYS A 568 -21.53 3.48 -8.43
C LYS A 568 -20.20 3.94 -7.85
N TYR A 569 -19.25 3.04 -7.70
CA TYR A 569 -17.90 3.40 -7.28
C TYR A 569 -17.26 4.41 -8.26
N ASN A 570 -16.51 5.36 -7.71
CA ASN A 570 -15.74 6.33 -8.48
C ASN A 570 -14.33 6.45 -7.88
N ALA A 571 -13.31 6.11 -8.67
CA ALA A 571 -11.92 6.04 -8.22
C ALA A 571 -11.32 7.40 -7.82
N LYS A 572 -11.96 8.51 -8.18
CA LYS A 572 -11.52 9.86 -7.79
C LYS A 572 -12.10 10.33 -6.46
N GLN A 573 -13.12 9.64 -5.95
CA GLN A 573 -13.86 10.10 -4.78
C GLN A 573 -13.48 9.37 -3.50
N ILE A 574 -12.84 8.20 -3.60
CA ILE A 574 -12.45 7.38 -2.46
C ILE A 574 -10.99 6.97 -2.63
N TYR A 575 -10.19 7.28 -1.62
CA TYR A 575 -8.81 6.80 -1.49
C TYR A 575 -8.70 5.95 -0.23
N VAL A 576 -8.04 4.80 -0.33
CA VAL A 576 -7.93 3.83 0.77
C VAL A 576 -6.48 3.52 1.06
N ARG A 577 -6.02 3.93 2.24
CA ARG A 577 -4.72 3.60 2.79
C ARG A 577 -4.88 2.53 3.88
N SER A 578 -3.97 1.57 3.91
CA SER A 578 -3.84 0.56 4.96
C SER A 578 -2.41 0.52 5.48
N THR A 579 -2.20 0.08 6.71
CA THR A 579 -0.87 -0.42 7.12
C THR A 579 -0.54 -1.70 6.33
N ASP A 580 0.73 -2.01 6.13
CA ASP A 580 1.17 -3.16 5.32
C ASP A 580 1.13 -4.50 6.09
N VAL A 581 -0.03 -4.85 6.64
CA VAL A 581 -0.25 -6.18 7.24
C VAL A 581 -1.54 -6.82 6.77
N ASN A 582 -1.53 -8.15 6.62
CA ASN A 582 -2.64 -8.91 6.03
C ASN A 582 -4.01 -8.52 6.63
N ARG A 583 -4.10 -8.44 7.96
CA ARG A 583 -5.37 -8.18 8.65
C ARG A 583 -5.99 -6.82 8.35
N THR A 584 -5.19 -5.77 8.14
CA THR A 584 -5.70 -4.41 7.84
C THR A 584 -6.04 -4.28 6.36
N ILE A 585 -5.24 -4.87 5.48
CA ILE A 585 -5.52 -4.93 4.03
C ILE A 585 -6.83 -5.69 3.80
N ILE A 586 -6.97 -6.89 4.36
CA ILE A 586 -8.17 -7.72 4.22
C ILE A 586 -9.39 -7.02 4.85
N SER A 587 -9.24 -6.35 6.00
CA SER A 587 -10.31 -5.57 6.62
C SER A 587 -10.81 -4.44 5.70
N ALA A 588 -9.90 -3.74 5.03
CA ALA A 588 -10.26 -2.71 4.04
C ALA A 588 -11.03 -3.33 2.87
N MET A 589 -10.54 -4.44 2.31
CA MET A 589 -11.22 -5.16 1.22
C MET A 589 -12.62 -5.64 1.61
N SER A 590 -12.78 -6.18 2.83
CA SER A 590 -14.08 -6.60 3.38
C SER A 590 -15.04 -5.43 3.59
N ASN A 591 -14.54 -4.27 4.04
CA ASN A 591 -15.35 -3.06 4.18
C ASN A 591 -15.84 -2.55 2.81
N LEU A 592 -14.94 -2.46 1.84
CA LEU A 592 -15.24 -2.01 0.48
C LEU A 592 -16.20 -2.95 -0.25
N LEU A 593 -16.13 -4.26 0.02
CA LEU A 593 -17.12 -5.24 -0.42
C LEU A 593 -18.53 -4.91 0.15
N GLY A 594 -18.61 -4.53 1.43
CA GLY A 594 -19.85 -4.08 2.05
C GLY A 594 -20.37 -2.78 1.46
N GLN A 595 -19.46 -1.88 1.07
CA GLN A 595 -19.82 -0.55 0.57
C GLN A 595 -20.23 -0.51 -0.91
N TYR A 596 -19.51 -1.25 -1.78
CA TYR A 596 -19.63 -1.18 -3.23
C TYR A 596 -19.69 -2.54 -3.96
N GLY A 597 -19.61 -3.65 -3.23
CA GLY A 597 -19.59 -4.98 -3.83
C GLY A 597 -20.91 -5.77 -3.74
N GLN A 598 -22.04 -5.08 -3.56
CA GLN A 598 -23.35 -5.71 -3.43
C GLN A 598 -24.00 -5.97 -4.81
N ASP A 599 -24.66 -7.11 -4.98
CA ASP A 599 -25.45 -7.43 -6.19
C ASP A 599 -26.85 -6.79 -6.12
N ASP A 600 -26.89 -5.46 -6.02
CA ASP A 600 -28.12 -4.65 -5.93
C ASP A 600 -28.46 -3.90 -7.24
N GLY A 601 -27.72 -4.19 -8.31
CA GLY A 601 -27.87 -3.54 -9.62
C GLY A 601 -27.19 -2.16 -9.74
N SER A 602 -26.48 -1.69 -8.70
CA SER A 602 -25.72 -0.44 -8.77
C SER A 602 -24.55 -0.52 -9.78
N SER A 603 -23.75 -1.59 -9.69
CA SER A 603 -22.60 -1.85 -10.57
C SER A 603 -23.03 -2.56 -11.87
N VAL A 604 -22.49 -2.12 -13.01
CA VAL A 604 -22.84 -2.60 -14.34
C VAL A 604 -21.80 -3.62 -14.84
N PRO A 605 -22.22 -4.84 -15.26
CA PRO A 605 -21.33 -5.82 -15.86
C PRO A 605 -20.66 -5.30 -17.14
N ASP A 606 -19.39 -5.67 -17.34
CA ASP A 606 -18.52 -5.23 -18.43
C ASP A 606 -18.27 -3.71 -18.53
N VAL A 607 -18.70 -2.95 -17.51
CA VAL A 607 -18.33 -1.54 -17.30
C VAL A 607 -17.55 -1.39 -15.99
N ASP A 608 -18.13 -1.85 -14.89
CA ASP A 608 -17.55 -1.70 -13.55
C ASP A 608 -16.76 -2.97 -13.12
N TYR A 609 -17.16 -4.14 -13.63
CA TYR A 609 -16.53 -5.44 -13.33
C TYR A 609 -16.74 -6.44 -14.49
N PRO A 610 -15.92 -7.50 -14.63
CA PRO A 610 -16.05 -8.43 -15.74
C PRO A 610 -17.28 -9.34 -15.62
N ALA A 611 -18.07 -9.45 -16.69
CA ALA A 611 -19.10 -10.48 -16.82
C ALA A 611 -18.46 -11.82 -17.23
N VAL A 612 -17.82 -12.50 -16.28
CA VAL A 612 -17.24 -13.85 -16.47
C VAL A 612 -17.68 -14.82 -15.40
N ALA A 613 -17.75 -16.10 -15.77
CA ALA A 613 -17.97 -17.18 -14.82
C ALA A 613 -16.86 -17.21 -13.76
N GLY A 614 -17.25 -17.30 -12.50
CA GLY A 614 -16.35 -17.33 -11.34
C GLY A 614 -16.07 -15.94 -10.73
N TRP A 615 -16.36 -14.84 -11.44
CA TRP A 615 -16.29 -13.51 -10.83
C TRP A 615 -17.53 -13.25 -9.97
N PRO A 616 -17.38 -12.73 -8.74
CA PRO A 616 -18.51 -12.31 -7.92
C PRO A 616 -19.41 -11.26 -8.61
N LYS A 617 -20.68 -11.58 -8.82
CA LYS A 617 -21.64 -10.65 -9.45
C LYS A 617 -21.81 -9.39 -8.60
N GLY A 618 -21.81 -8.22 -9.25
CA GLY A 618 -21.91 -6.90 -8.60
C GLY A 618 -20.63 -6.40 -7.94
N PHE A 619 -19.58 -7.23 -7.85
CA PHE A 619 -18.37 -6.89 -7.14
C PHE A 619 -17.41 -6.06 -7.99
N VAL A 620 -17.13 -4.85 -7.51
CA VAL A 620 -16.12 -3.93 -8.05
C VAL A 620 -14.94 -3.91 -7.09
N PRO A 621 -13.73 -4.28 -7.53
CA PRO A 621 -12.56 -4.23 -6.67
C PRO A 621 -12.13 -2.77 -6.51
N ILE A 622 -11.73 -2.38 -5.31
CA ILE A 622 -11.25 -1.03 -4.98
C ILE A 622 -9.82 -1.17 -4.46
N ALA A 623 -8.92 -0.32 -4.95
CA ALA A 623 -7.51 -0.37 -4.61
C ALA A 623 -7.28 -0.03 -3.13
N VAL A 624 -6.43 -0.82 -2.46
CA VAL A 624 -5.97 -0.59 -1.09
C VAL A 624 -4.47 -0.34 -1.18
N HIS A 625 -4.06 0.88 -0.87
CA HIS A 625 -2.68 1.35 -0.89
C HIS A 625 -2.04 1.08 0.48
N THR A 626 -0.75 0.78 0.52
CA THR A 626 -0.01 0.59 1.78
C THR A 626 1.30 1.37 1.82
N VAL A 627 1.81 1.54 3.02
CA VAL A 627 3.15 2.07 3.30
C VAL A 627 3.94 0.97 4.00
N ASP A 628 5.23 0.86 3.71
CA ASP A 628 6.11 -0.13 4.32
C ASP A 628 5.99 -0.13 5.85
N ASP A 629 5.87 -1.32 6.45
CA ASP A 629 5.50 -1.47 7.86
C ASP A 629 6.51 -0.82 8.82
N ASP A 630 7.80 -0.82 8.45
CA ASP A 630 8.87 -0.26 9.27
C ASP A 630 8.94 1.28 9.20
N THR A 631 8.44 1.87 8.12
CA THR A 631 8.44 3.33 7.89
C THR A 631 7.06 3.98 8.03
N ASP A 632 6.01 3.19 8.25
CA ASP A 632 4.66 3.72 8.46
C ASP A 632 4.46 4.32 9.86
N HIS A 633 5.04 5.50 10.10
CA HIS A 633 4.88 6.27 11.35
C HIS A 633 3.51 6.96 11.50
N LEU A 634 2.57 6.74 10.57
CA LEU A 634 1.24 7.35 10.57
C LEU A 634 0.15 6.32 10.94
N GLY A 635 0.15 5.17 10.27
CA GLY A 635 -0.81 4.09 10.45
C GLY A 635 -0.34 3.05 11.47
N ASN A 636 0.97 2.78 11.55
CA ASN A 636 1.55 1.82 12.48
C ASN A 636 2.29 2.54 13.63
N MET A 637 1.61 2.65 14.78
CA MET A 637 2.16 3.29 15.99
C MET A 637 3.36 2.54 16.59
N GLU A 638 3.67 1.34 16.10
CA GLU A 638 4.78 0.49 16.54
C GLU A 638 5.89 0.37 15.49
N SER A 639 5.79 1.06 14.35
CA SER A 639 6.86 1.16 13.32
C SER A 639 8.19 1.60 13.92
N THR A 640 9.30 1.31 13.24
CA THR A 640 10.65 1.50 13.79
C THR A 640 10.94 2.97 14.10
N CYS A 641 11.03 3.32 15.38
CA CYS A 641 11.21 4.71 15.81
C CYS A 641 12.08 4.78 17.09
N PRO A 642 13.42 4.84 16.96
CA PRO A 642 14.32 4.92 18.12
C PRO A 642 14.01 6.08 19.08
N PHE A 643 13.55 7.22 18.57
CA PHE A 643 13.15 8.36 19.38
C PHE A 643 11.95 8.05 20.29
N ARG A 644 10.99 7.22 19.83
CA ARG A 644 9.87 6.75 20.66
C ARG A 644 10.32 5.90 21.83
N GLU A 645 11.29 5.02 21.61
CA GLU A 645 11.87 4.23 22.69
C GLU A 645 12.59 5.11 23.71
N GLN A 646 13.32 6.14 23.26
CA GLN A 646 13.96 7.12 24.15
C GLN A 646 12.92 7.85 25.02
N VAL A 647 11.83 8.33 24.42
CA VAL A 647 10.75 9.02 25.15
C VAL A 647 10.05 8.08 26.13
N TRP A 648 9.77 6.83 25.74
CA TRP A 648 9.17 5.84 26.63
C TRP A 648 10.09 5.50 27.82
N ASN A 649 11.38 5.30 27.55
CA ASN A 649 12.37 5.08 28.61
C ASN A 649 12.48 6.27 29.57
N LEU A 650 12.39 7.50 29.07
CA LEU A 650 12.32 8.69 29.92
C LEU A 650 11.03 8.71 30.76
N ALA A 651 9.88 8.42 30.16
CA ALA A 651 8.59 8.34 30.87
C ALA A 651 8.60 7.31 32.00
N LYS A 652 9.24 6.14 31.81
CA LYS A 652 9.45 5.14 32.86
C LYS A 652 10.24 5.66 34.07
N THR A 653 10.97 6.77 33.92
CA THR A 653 11.66 7.42 35.04
C THR A 653 10.82 8.46 35.80
N SER A 654 9.62 8.79 35.34
CA SER A 654 8.69 9.65 36.09
C SER A 654 8.24 8.99 37.40
N ASP A 655 7.95 9.79 38.41
CA ASP A 655 7.46 9.27 39.70
C ASP A 655 6.14 8.51 39.55
N GLU A 656 5.26 8.97 38.65
CA GLU A 656 3.97 8.32 38.40
C GLU A 656 4.15 6.88 37.87
N VAL A 657 4.97 6.69 36.83
CA VAL A 657 5.21 5.36 36.26
C VAL A 657 6.03 4.49 37.22
N LYS A 658 7.08 5.03 37.85
CA LYS A 658 7.86 4.29 38.86
C LYS A 658 6.98 3.79 40.00
N ASN A 659 6.13 4.64 40.56
CA ASN A 659 5.27 4.28 41.68
C ASN A 659 4.22 3.24 41.28
N PHE A 660 3.66 3.36 40.06
CA PHE A 660 2.75 2.36 39.53
C PHE A 660 3.44 1.01 39.33
N THR A 661 4.56 0.98 38.61
CA THR A 661 5.31 -0.24 38.31
C THR A 661 5.83 -0.92 39.57
N ASN A 662 6.31 -0.16 40.56
CA ASN A 662 6.84 -0.70 41.82
C ASN A 662 5.74 -1.01 42.86
N SER A 663 4.47 -0.79 42.57
CA SER A 663 3.40 -1.13 43.49
C SER A 663 3.31 -2.65 43.72
N ASP A 664 2.98 -3.06 44.95
CA ASP A 664 2.84 -4.47 45.32
C ASP A 664 1.86 -5.21 44.39
N LYS A 665 0.79 -4.53 43.96
CA LYS A 665 -0.20 -5.09 43.03
C LYS A 665 0.43 -5.45 41.69
N VAL A 666 1.18 -4.53 41.08
CA VAL A 666 1.80 -4.74 39.77
C VAL A 666 2.91 -5.77 39.86
N GLN A 667 3.84 -5.62 40.82
CA GLN A 667 4.96 -6.56 41.00
C GLN A 667 4.48 -8.00 41.27
N SER A 668 3.45 -8.16 42.12
CA SER A 668 2.86 -9.47 42.41
C SER A 668 2.23 -10.11 41.17
N MET A 669 1.53 -9.32 40.35
CA MET A 669 0.94 -9.81 39.10
C MET A 669 2.02 -10.25 38.11
N LEU A 670 3.01 -9.40 37.85
CA LEU A 670 4.10 -9.69 36.91
C LEU A 670 4.91 -10.93 37.33
N ALA A 671 5.16 -11.10 38.64
CA ALA A 671 5.83 -12.29 39.18
C ALA A 671 5.00 -13.58 38.99
N LYS A 672 3.68 -13.52 39.22
CA LYS A 672 2.78 -14.66 38.96
C LYS A 672 2.80 -15.04 37.49
N LEU A 673 2.61 -14.07 36.59
CA LEU A 673 2.61 -14.31 35.16
C LEU A 673 3.97 -14.82 34.67
N THR A 674 5.08 -14.31 35.21
CA THR A 674 6.42 -14.83 34.92
C THR A 674 6.52 -16.34 35.22
N ASN A 675 6.02 -16.75 36.38
CA ASN A 675 6.02 -18.16 36.78
C ASN A 675 5.11 -19.03 35.89
N TYR A 676 3.94 -18.52 35.47
CA TYR A 676 3.00 -19.29 34.67
C TYR A 676 3.36 -19.40 33.19
N THR A 677 3.93 -18.32 32.63
CA THR A 677 4.15 -18.17 31.19
C THR A 677 5.49 -18.73 30.70
N GLY A 678 6.41 -19.03 31.63
CA GLY A 678 7.74 -19.55 31.32
C GLY A 678 8.68 -18.51 30.70
N GLN A 679 8.36 -17.23 30.80
CA GLN A 679 9.18 -16.11 30.36
C GLN A 679 9.09 -14.95 31.36
N THR A 680 10.11 -14.09 31.42
CA THR A 680 10.06 -12.88 32.25
C THR A 680 8.97 -11.94 31.72
N VAL A 681 8.06 -11.53 32.60
CA VAL A 681 6.96 -10.60 32.29
C VAL A 681 7.21 -9.27 32.98
N ASP A 682 7.13 -8.19 32.22
CA ASP A 682 7.22 -6.82 32.69
C ASP A 682 6.09 -5.97 32.05
N ILE A 683 6.09 -4.67 32.34
CA ILE A 683 5.07 -3.76 31.80
C ILE A 683 5.17 -3.60 30.27
N ASP A 684 6.34 -3.82 29.67
CA ASP A 684 6.57 -3.61 28.23
C ASP A 684 6.06 -4.81 27.40
N ASN A 685 5.99 -6.01 28.00
CA ASN A 685 5.55 -7.23 27.33
C ASN A 685 4.24 -7.84 27.87
N LEU A 686 3.63 -7.28 28.91
CA LEU A 686 2.37 -7.76 29.49
C LEU A 686 1.24 -7.91 28.46
N TRP A 687 1.16 -6.98 27.49
CA TRP A 687 0.17 -6.97 26.43
C TRP A 687 0.17 -8.25 25.59
N ILE A 688 1.31 -8.94 25.47
CA ILE A 688 1.40 -10.22 24.73
C ILE A 688 0.50 -11.26 25.40
N ILE A 689 0.50 -11.30 26.73
CA ILE A 689 -0.24 -12.28 27.52
C ILE A 689 -1.72 -11.92 27.54
N THR A 690 -2.06 -10.66 27.83
CA THR A 690 -3.46 -10.23 27.88
C THR A 690 -4.11 -10.35 26.50
N ASN A 691 -3.42 -10.00 25.41
CA ASN A 691 -3.97 -10.12 24.06
C ASN A 691 -4.17 -11.58 23.63
N ALA A 692 -3.20 -12.47 23.91
CA ALA A 692 -3.36 -13.89 23.58
C ALA A 692 -4.55 -14.51 24.34
N LEU A 693 -4.60 -14.32 25.66
CA LEU A 693 -5.68 -14.83 26.51
C LEU A 693 -7.05 -14.22 26.15
N TYR A 694 -7.12 -12.95 25.74
CA TYR A 694 -8.36 -12.35 25.24
C TYR A 694 -8.90 -13.12 24.02
N ILE A 695 -8.05 -13.37 23.04
CA ILE A 695 -8.45 -14.04 21.78
C ILE A 695 -8.74 -15.52 22.03
N GLU A 696 -7.94 -16.19 22.86
CA GLU A 696 -8.18 -17.56 23.28
C GLU A 696 -9.50 -17.73 24.03
N GLN A 697 -9.96 -16.73 24.78
CA GLN A 697 -11.30 -16.75 25.40
C GLN A 697 -12.42 -16.73 24.34
N ILE A 698 -12.19 -16.14 23.16
CA ILE A 698 -13.17 -16.13 22.07
C ILE A 698 -13.27 -17.53 21.42
N TYR A 699 -12.13 -18.19 21.21
CA TYR A 699 -12.05 -19.40 20.38
C TYR A 699 -11.92 -20.73 21.16
N PHE A 700 -11.37 -20.68 22.36
CA PHE A 700 -10.96 -21.85 23.15
C PHE A 700 -11.36 -21.76 24.63
N ASN A 701 -12.37 -20.95 24.99
CA ASN A 701 -12.75 -20.62 26.37
C ASN A 701 -12.73 -21.79 27.37
N ASP A 702 -13.42 -22.89 27.06
CA ASP A 702 -13.52 -24.03 27.98
C ASP A 702 -12.18 -24.76 28.11
N SER A 703 -11.46 -24.87 27.00
CA SER A 703 -10.22 -25.63 26.90
C SER A 703 -9.03 -24.86 27.48
N ILE A 704 -9.00 -23.53 27.39
CA ILE A 704 -7.97 -22.71 28.03
C ILE A 704 -8.08 -22.82 29.55
N ARG A 705 -9.29 -22.85 30.11
CA ARG A 705 -9.55 -22.98 31.56
C ARG A 705 -9.22 -24.38 32.07
N ALA A 706 -9.41 -25.40 31.22
CA ALA A 706 -9.02 -26.76 31.54
C ALA A 706 -7.50 -26.97 31.51
N LYS A 707 -6.79 -26.37 30.55
CA LYS A 707 -5.34 -26.55 30.36
C LYS A 707 -4.50 -25.63 31.23
N ASN A 708 -4.93 -24.38 31.41
CA ASN A 708 -4.28 -23.39 32.27
C ASN A 708 -5.06 -23.28 33.58
N SER A 709 -4.78 -24.17 34.54
CA SER A 709 -5.47 -24.17 35.84
C SER A 709 -5.26 -22.90 36.67
N TRP A 710 -4.26 -22.09 36.32
CA TRP A 710 -3.98 -20.79 36.91
C TRP A 710 -4.83 -19.65 36.32
N PHE A 711 -5.44 -19.86 35.16
CA PHE A 711 -6.19 -18.81 34.45
C PHE A 711 -7.61 -18.66 35.03
N THR A 712 -7.92 -17.46 35.51
CA THR A 712 -9.25 -17.09 36.03
C THR A 712 -9.66 -15.71 35.52
N ASP A 713 -10.97 -15.43 35.51
CA ASP A 713 -11.48 -14.13 35.06
C ASP A 713 -10.99 -12.99 35.94
N ASP A 714 -10.83 -13.24 37.25
CA ASP A 714 -10.27 -12.27 38.20
C ASP A 714 -8.77 -11.98 37.92
N LEU A 715 -7.97 -13.02 37.64
CA LEU A 715 -6.57 -12.85 37.26
C LEU A 715 -6.46 -12.05 35.95
N TYR A 716 -7.28 -12.41 34.94
CA TYR A 716 -7.32 -11.71 33.67
C TYR A 716 -7.71 -10.24 33.87
N ALA A 717 -8.81 -9.95 34.56
CA ALA A 717 -9.28 -8.58 34.79
C ALA A 717 -8.24 -7.72 35.54
N GLN A 718 -7.51 -8.30 36.49
CA GLN A 718 -6.43 -7.60 37.18
C GLN A 718 -5.23 -7.33 36.27
N ALA A 719 -4.82 -8.29 35.44
CA ALA A 719 -3.74 -8.13 34.48
C ALA A 719 -4.10 -7.11 33.39
N ASP A 720 -5.33 -7.17 32.88
CA ASP A 720 -5.86 -6.28 31.86
C ASP A 720 -5.95 -4.84 32.39
N ALA A 721 -6.44 -4.63 33.61
CA ALA A 721 -6.45 -3.31 34.24
C ALA A 721 -5.04 -2.71 34.45
N ILE A 722 -4.02 -3.56 34.66
CA ILE A 722 -2.62 -3.10 34.71
C ILE A 722 -2.15 -2.71 33.31
N ASN A 723 -2.43 -3.56 32.31
CA ASN A 723 -2.09 -3.30 30.92
C ASN A 723 -2.73 -2.00 30.41
N ASP A 724 -4.01 -1.76 30.71
CA ASP A 724 -4.73 -0.53 30.38
C ASP A 724 -4.07 0.72 30.93
N GLN A 725 -3.59 0.66 32.18
CA GLN A 725 -2.87 1.78 32.78
C GLN A 725 -1.50 2.01 32.12
N VAL A 726 -0.81 0.94 31.69
CA VAL A 726 0.41 1.06 30.89
C VAL A 726 0.11 1.70 29.53
N GLN A 727 -1.00 1.34 28.89
CA GLN A 727 -1.41 1.93 27.61
C GLN A 727 -1.68 3.43 27.71
N LEU A 728 -2.28 3.90 28.81
CA LEU A 728 -2.42 5.34 29.06
C LEU A 728 -1.05 6.03 29.04
N TYR A 729 -0.08 5.49 29.78
CA TYR A 729 1.27 6.05 29.82
C TYR A 729 1.98 6.01 28.46
N GLN A 730 1.88 4.89 27.74
CA GLN A 730 2.47 4.72 26.41
C GLN A 730 1.83 5.63 25.34
N ASN A 731 0.64 6.18 25.58
CA ASN A 731 0.00 7.17 24.73
C ASN A 731 0.04 8.60 25.31
N GLY A 732 0.85 8.82 26.34
CA GLY A 732 1.13 10.15 26.88
C GLY A 732 0.08 10.67 27.87
N ILE A 733 -0.80 9.82 28.36
CA ILE A 733 -1.86 10.16 29.31
C ILE A 733 -1.37 9.88 30.74
N PHE A 734 -1.17 10.96 31.49
CA PHE A 734 -0.68 10.95 32.86
C PHE A 734 -1.67 11.71 33.76
N LYS A 735 -1.74 11.37 35.04
CA LYS A 735 -2.58 12.11 36.00
C LYS A 735 -2.04 13.51 36.24
N ASN A 736 -0.72 13.64 36.32
CA ASN A 736 -0.05 14.92 36.50
C ASN A 736 0.31 15.49 35.13
N MET A 737 -0.37 16.56 34.71
CA MET A 737 -0.14 17.24 33.44
C MET A 737 0.20 18.71 33.72
N PRO A 738 1.40 19.20 33.34
CA PRO A 738 2.46 18.50 32.60
C PRO A 738 3.20 17.44 33.44
N ASN A 739 3.63 16.34 32.83
CA ASN A 739 4.50 15.33 33.46
C ASN A 739 5.96 15.60 33.06
N MET A 740 6.64 16.43 33.84
CA MET A 740 7.99 16.90 33.51
C MET A 740 9.07 15.94 34.02
N VAL A 741 9.92 15.45 33.11
CA VAL A 741 11.10 14.63 33.43
C VAL A 741 12.30 15.18 32.67
N ASN A 742 13.38 15.51 33.37
CA ASN A 742 14.61 16.07 32.78
C ASN A 742 14.35 17.27 31.83
N GLY A 743 13.38 18.12 32.16
CA GLY A 743 13.02 19.29 31.35
C GLY A 743 12.08 19.00 30.17
N HIS A 744 11.62 17.77 29.99
CA HIS A 744 10.71 17.35 28.93
C HIS A 744 9.33 17.00 29.50
N ASP A 745 8.26 17.47 28.86
CA ASP A 745 6.91 16.96 29.11
C ASP A 745 6.74 15.64 28.34
N VAL A 746 6.86 14.51 29.04
CA VAL A 746 6.79 13.18 28.42
C VAL A 746 5.40 12.87 27.87
N GLY A 747 4.34 13.48 28.40
CA GLY A 747 2.98 13.34 27.89
C GLY A 747 2.82 13.99 26.52
N VAL A 748 3.27 15.24 26.39
CA VAL A 748 3.23 15.97 25.11
C VAL A 748 4.15 15.32 24.09
N LEU A 749 5.39 14.97 24.46
CA LEU A 749 6.32 14.31 23.54
C LEU A 749 5.75 13.00 23.01
N THR A 750 5.19 12.16 23.89
CA THR A 750 4.58 10.87 23.49
C THR A 750 3.42 11.07 22.52
N ARG A 751 2.53 12.04 22.78
CA ARG A 751 1.44 12.36 21.85
C ARG A 751 1.96 12.88 20.51
N LYS A 752 2.99 13.72 20.50
CA LYS A 752 3.61 14.23 19.27
C LYS A 752 4.17 13.12 18.38
N ILE A 753 4.82 12.10 18.93
CA ILE A 753 5.44 11.02 18.16
C ILE A 753 4.48 9.86 17.80
N ARG A 754 3.32 9.76 18.47
CA ARG A 754 2.30 8.72 18.21
C ARG A 754 1.08 9.31 17.51
N GLY A 755 0.14 9.87 18.26
CA GLY A 755 -1.13 10.38 17.72
C GLY A 755 -1.02 11.66 16.89
N GLY A 756 0.08 12.40 17.04
CA GLY A 756 0.40 13.62 16.31
C GLY A 756 0.34 13.43 14.79
N PRO A 757 1.18 12.56 14.19
CA PRO A 757 1.21 12.31 12.74
C PRO A 757 -0.18 12.14 12.11
N ILE A 758 -1.00 11.22 12.62
CA ILE A 758 -2.34 10.95 12.06
C ILE A 758 -3.31 12.13 12.23
N LEU A 759 -3.30 12.82 13.38
CA LEU A 759 -4.16 14.00 13.55
C LEU A 759 -3.76 15.13 12.59
N ASN A 760 -2.45 15.36 12.45
CA ASN A 760 -1.93 16.40 11.55
C ASN A 760 -2.23 16.08 10.09
N ASP A 761 -2.09 14.83 9.67
CA ASP A 761 -2.43 14.39 8.32
C ASP A 761 -3.92 14.60 8.02
N MET A 762 -4.81 14.22 8.95
CA MET A 762 -6.23 14.47 8.80
C MET A 762 -6.58 15.96 8.72
N VAL A 763 -5.99 16.79 9.59
CA VAL A 763 -6.22 18.25 9.55
C VAL A 763 -5.62 18.87 8.28
N MET A 764 -4.48 18.37 7.80
CA MET A 764 -3.84 18.78 6.55
C MET A 764 -4.77 18.53 5.36
N HIS A 765 -5.34 17.32 5.22
CA HIS A 765 -6.28 17.02 4.13
C HIS A 765 -7.51 17.94 4.14
N MET A 766 -8.06 18.25 5.32
CA MET A 766 -9.16 19.21 5.44
C MET A 766 -8.76 20.62 5.00
N ASN A 767 -7.58 21.09 5.39
CA ASN A 767 -7.08 22.41 5.01
C ASN A 767 -6.81 22.50 3.52
N ILE A 768 -6.19 21.48 2.91
CA ILE A 768 -5.97 21.42 1.46
C ILE A 768 -7.32 21.43 0.73
N LYS A 769 -8.30 20.62 1.18
CA LYS A 769 -9.65 20.59 0.60
C LYS A 769 -10.31 21.97 0.57
N LEU A 770 -10.21 22.70 1.67
CA LEU A 770 -10.75 24.07 1.78
C LEU A 770 -9.97 25.06 0.91
N ALA A 771 -8.64 24.98 0.90
CA ALA A 771 -7.79 25.88 0.11
C ALA A 771 -7.96 25.69 -1.41
N CYS A 772 -8.22 24.45 -1.83
CA CYS A 772 -8.44 24.10 -3.23
C CYS A 772 -9.88 24.33 -3.70
N GLN A 773 -10.81 24.70 -2.81
CA GLN A 773 -12.21 24.88 -3.16
C GLN A 773 -12.38 25.93 -4.26
N GLY A 774 -12.98 25.52 -5.38
CA GLY A 774 -13.17 26.39 -6.57
C GLY A 774 -11.95 26.51 -7.49
N MET A 775 -10.82 25.88 -7.17
CA MET A 775 -9.64 25.83 -8.04
C MET A 775 -9.63 24.58 -8.92
N THR A 776 -9.07 24.69 -10.12
CA THR A 776 -8.93 23.57 -11.09
C THR A 776 -7.48 23.31 -11.47
N THR A 777 -6.52 23.80 -10.67
CA THR A 777 -5.10 23.54 -10.87
C THR A 777 -4.80 22.04 -10.67
N PRO A 778 -3.78 21.48 -11.35
CA PRO A 778 -3.42 20.06 -11.21
C PRO A 778 -3.27 19.60 -9.75
N ASN A 779 -2.68 20.44 -8.90
CA ASN A 779 -2.49 20.16 -7.47
C ASN A 779 -3.79 20.11 -6.66
N CYS A 780 -4.87 20.70 -7.17
CA CYS A 780 -6.18 20.75 -6.51
C CYS A 780 -7.19 19.75 -7.09
N THR A 781 -6.97 19.25 -8.31
CA THR A 781 -7.93 18.36 -8.98
C THR A 781 -8.19 17.07 -8.21
N TRP A 782 -7.16 16.46 -7.63
CA TRP A 782 -7.34 15.20 -6.88
C TRP A 782 -8.19 15.40 -5.62
N ILE A 783 -7.85 16.37 -4.77
CA ILE A 783 -8.51 16.61 -3.48
C ILE A 783 -9.91 17.20 -3.67
N ASN A 784 -10.14 18.01 -4.71
CA ASN A 784 -11.46 18.56 -5.01
C ASN A 784 -12.45 17.46 -5.38
N ASN A 785 -12.01 16.44 -6.12
CA ASN A 785 -12.83 15.27 -6.44
C ASN A 785 -12.93 14.29 -5.26
N LEU A 786 -11.91 14.21 -4.41
CA LEU A 786 -11.90 13.29 -3.26
C LEU A 786 -13.01 13.63 -2.25
N LYS A 787 -13.81 12.62 -1.90
CA LYS A 787 -14.93 12.73 -0.94
C LYS A 787 -14.63 11.98 0.36
N ASN A 788 -13.88 10.88 0.29
CA ASN A 788 -13.47 10.09 1.46
C ASN A 788 -11.98 9.72 1.38
N TYR A 789 -11.25 9.99 2.46
CA TYR A 789 -9.92 9.41 2.68
C TYR A 789 -9.99 8.39 3.81
N VAL A 790 -9.62 7.15 3.53
CA VAL A 790 -9.77 6.02 4.44
C VAL A 790 -8.41 5.56 4.96
N TYR A 791 -8.34 5.26 6.26
CA TYR A 791 -7.20 4.67 6.97
C TYR A 791 -7.64 3.35 7.63
N SER A 792 -7.10 2.22 7.13
CA SER A 792 -7.27 0.89 7.71
C SER A 792 -6.05 0.54 8.56
N ALA A 793 -6.22 0.50 9.89
CA ALA A 793 -5.09 0.46 10.81
C ALA A 793 -5.40 -0.37 12.08
N HIS A 794 -4.87 0.06 13.22
CA HIS A 794 -4.83 -0.70 14.46
C HIS A 794 -5.64 -0.05 15.59
N ASP A 795 -5.84 -0.83 16.65
CA ASP A 795 -6.30 -0.34 17.95
C ASP A 795 -5.38 0.75 18.47
N THR A 796 -4.07 0.53 18.41
CA THR A 796 -3.05 1.50 18.81
C THR A 796 -3.17 2.81 18.04
N THR A 797 -3.51 2.77 16.75
CA THR A 797 -3.71 3.96 15.90
C THR A 797 -4.91 4.78 16.37
N ILE A 798 -6.07 4.14 16.58
CA ILE A 798 -7.28 4.83 17.09
C ILE A 798 -7.05 5.35 18.51
N TYR A 799 -6.43 4.55 19.38
CA TYR A 799 -6.12 4.96 20.75
C TYR A 799 -5.22 6.20 20.76
N ALA A 800 -4.13 6.18 19.98
CA ALA A 800 -3.22 7.30 19.85
C ALA A 800 -3.92 8.54 19.28
N PHE A 801 -4.79 8.38 18.27
CA PHE A 801 -5.62 9.45 17.72
C PHE A 801 -6.56 10.08 18.77
N PHE A 802 -7.20 9.27 19.62
CA PHE A 802 -8.02 9.81 20.71
C PHE A 802 -7.20 10.47 21.82
N SER A 803 -6.04 9.91 22.13
CA SER A 803 -5.10 10.49 23.11
C SER A 803 -4.55 11.83 22.63
N ALA A 804 -4.34 11.98 21.32
CA ALA A 804 -3.96 13.22 20.64
C ALA A 804 -4.96 14.37 20.92
N LEU A 805 -6.23 14.02 21.10
CA LEU A 805 -7.35 14.92 21.35
C LEU A 805 -7.79 14.95 22.82
N LEU A 806 -7.15 14.16 23.69
CA LEU A 806 -7.47 14.00 25.11
C LEU A 806 -8.92 13.54 25.35
N ILE A 807 -9.41 12.60 24.52
CA ILE A 807 -10.77 12.05 24.62
C ILE A 807 -10.81 10.54 24.82
N GLU A 808 -9.67 9.91 25.12
CA GLU A 808 -9.56 8.48 25.34
C GLU A 808 -10.44 7.98 26.51
N GLU A 809 -10.59 8.78 27.57
CA GLU A 809 -11.48 8.47 28.69
C GLU A 809 -12.96 8.45 28.29
N TYR A 810 -13.32 9.22 27.26
CA TYR A 810 -14.70 9.30 26.75
C TYR A 810 -14.98 8.26 25.68
N ALA A 811 -14.00 7.99 24.80
CA ALA A 811 -14.21 7.20 23.59
C ALA A 811 -13.79 5.72 23.73
N VAL A 812 -12.82 5.40 24.59
CA VAL A 812 -12.21 4.06 24.65
C VAL A 812 -12.33 3.40 26.02
N LYS A 813 -12.04 4.16 27.08
CA LYS A 813 -12.03 3.64 28.46
C LYS A 813 -13.36 3.01 28.93
N PRO A 814 -14.56 3.48 28.52
CA PRO A 814 -15.82 2.83 28.90
C PRO A 814 -15.92 1.36 28.45
N SER A 815 -15.07 0.94 27.51
CA SER A 815 -15.11 -0.37 26.85
C SER A 815 -13.97 -1.31 27.27
N GLY A 816 -13.13 -0.92 28.25
CA GLY A 816 -12.04 -1.77 28.77
C GLY A 816 -10.73 -1.67 27.99
N GLY A 817 -10.17 -0.46 27.88
CA GLY A 817 -8.80 -0.27 27.42
C GLY A 817 -8.66 0.04 25.94
N TYR A 818 -8.72 -0.97 25.05
CA TYR A 818 -8.49 -0.76 23.62
C TYR A 818 -9.79 -0.57 22.81
N PRO A 819 -9.73 0.16 21.68
CA PRO A 819 -10.82 0.19 20.72
C PRO A 819 -11.16 -1.24 20.28
N LEU A 820 -12.42 -1.65 20.32
CA LEU A 820 -12.84 -3.01 20.00
C LEU A 820 -12.65 -3.34 18.52
N TYR A 821 -12.73 -4.62 18.15
CA TYR A 821 -12.59 -5.02 16.74
C TYR A 821 -13.61 -4.30 15.86
N SER A 822 -13.16 -3.91 14.67
CA SER A 822 -13.90 -3.06 13.72
C SER A 822 -14.33 -1.68 14.23
N ALA A 823 -13.80 -1.19 15.36
CA ALA A 823 -14.02 0.19 15.80
C ALA A 823 -13.62 1.18 14.69
N ALA A 824 -14.40 2.25 14.50
CA ALA A 824 -14.17 3.22 13.45
C ALA A 824 -14.51 4.66 13.88
N VAL A 825 -13.67 5.60 13.47
CA VAL A 825 -13.85 7.04 13.61
C VAL A 825 -14.16 7.64 12.25
N LEU A 826 -15.25 8.39 12.16
CA LEU A 826 -15.61 9.20 11.00
C LEU A 826 -15.43 10.67 11.37
N LEU A 827 -14.58 11.35 10.62
CA LEU A 827 -14.32 12.77 10.79
C LEU A 827 -14.87 13.51 9.55
N GLU A 828 -16.04 14.10 9.72
CA GLU A 828 -16.80 14.78 8.66
C GLU A 828 -16.49 16.29 8.69
N LEU A 829 -16.11 16.87 7.54
CA LEU A 829 -15.86 18.30 7.35
C LEU A 829 -17.08 18.94 6.67
N TYR A 830 -17.59 19.99 7.30
CA TYR A 830 -18.71 20.79 6.85
C TYR A 830 -18.29 22.24 6.58
N VAL A 831 -18.94 22.89 5.63
CA VAL A 831 -18.89 24.35 5.44
C VAL A 831 -20.28 24.92 5.71
N ASP A 832 -20.37 25.85 6.66
CA ASP A 832 -21.65 26.47 6.97
C ASP A 832 -21.94 27.61 5.99
N SER A 833 -23.03 27.48 5.25
CA SER A 833 -23.46 28.49 4.28
C SER A 833 -23.87 29.82 4.92
N ALA A 834 -24.21 29.85 6.23
CA ALA A 834 -24.63 31.04 6.95
C ALA A 834 -23.46 31.98 7.32
N ASP A 835 -22.35 31.42 7.81
CA ASP A 835 -21.17 32.21 8.24
C ASP A 835 -19.92 31.99 7.37
N LYS A 836 -20.00 31.07 6.40
CA LYS A 836 -18.92 30.66 5.49
C LYS A 836 -17.72 30.04 6.20
N LYS A 837 -17.90 29.49 7.40
CA LYS A 837 -16.81 28.89 8.19
C LYS A 837 -16.82 27.36 8.15
N PRO A 838 -15.64 26.72 8.27
CA PRO A 838 -15.53 25.27 8.35
C PRO A 838 -15.82 24.74 9.76
N TYR A 839 -16.59 23.67 9.82
CA TYR A 839 -16.93 22.92 11.03
C TYR A 839 -16.59 21.44 10.83
N PHE A 840 -16.28 20.72 11.90
CA PHE A 840 -16.15 19.28 11.86
C PHE A 840 -17.18 18.60 12.76
N LYS A 841 -17.50 17.35 12.44
CA LYS A 841 -18.27 16.43 13.26
C LYS A 841 -17.50 15.12 13.38
N MET A 842 -17.31 14.63 14.61
CA MET A 842 -16.65 13.37 14.88
C MET A 842 -17.67 12.33 15.35
N ILE A 843 -17.64 11.17 14.71
CA ILE A 843 -18.55 10.06 14.97
C ILE A 843 -17.73 8.82 15.24
N TYR A 844 -18.16 8.03 16.22
CA TYR A 844 -17.53 6.78 16.59
C TYR A 844 -18.50 5.62 16.44
N HIS A 845 -18.01 4.55 15.83
CA HIS A 845 -18.59 3.23 15.81
C HIS A 845 -17.68 2.34 16.66
N GLU A 846 -18.23 1.73 17.70
CA GLU A 846 -17.44 1.06 18.72
C GLU A 846 -17.03 -0.36 18.31
N GLN A 847 -17.96 -1.10 17.71
CA GLN A 847 -17.79 -2.49 17.26
C GLN A 847 -18.95 -2.94 16.37
N ASP A 848 -18.80 -4.08 15.69
CA ASP A 848 -19.90 -4.71 14.94
C ASP A 848 -21.19 -4.84 15.79
N GLY A 849 -22.33 -4.52 15.17
CA GLY A 849 -23.63 -4.42 15.84
C GLY A 849 -23.88 -3.11 16.59
N SER A 850 -22.87 -2.27 16.83
CA SER A 850 -23.07 -0.91 17.37
C SER A 850 -23.47 0.08 16.28
N GLY A 851 -24.26 1.10 16.64
CA GLY A 851 -24.59 2.21 15.74
C GLY A 851 -23.48 3.25 15.65
N PHE A 852 -23.72 4.32 14.90
CA PHE A 852 -22.87 5.51 14.88
C PHE A 852 -23.27 6.48 16.00
N LYS A 853 -22.31 6.88 16.84
CA LYS A 853 -22.49 7.86 17.91
C LYS A 853 -21.67 9.12 17.64
N THR A 854 -22.29 10.30 17.65
CA THR A 854 -21.53 11.56 17.63
C THR A 854 -20.76 11.72 18.94
N ILE A 855 -19.45 11.97 18.85
CA ILE A 855 -18.55 12.15 19.98
C ILE A 855 -17.87 13.52 20.00
N THR A 856 -18.21 14.42 19.08
CA THR A 856 -17.64 15.78 18.96
C THR A 856 -17.60 16.53 20.29
N GLN A 857 -18.66 16.43 21.10
CA GLN A 857 -18.80 17.14 22.38
C GLN A 857 -17.85 16.63 23.47
N GLY A 858 -17.23 15.46 23.27
CA GLY A 858 -16.16 14.99 24.15
C GLY A 858 -14.85 15.78 23.98
N ILE A 859 -14.67 16.45 22.83
CA ILE A 859 -13.48 17.23 22.54
C ILE A 859 -13.58 18.59 23.23
N GLN A 860 -12.53 18.94 23.97
CA GLN A 860 -12.46 20.22 24.66
C GLN A 860 -12.58 21.39 23.66
N GLY A 861 -13.46 22.35 23.98
CA GLY A 861 -13.77 23.49 23.10
C GLY A 861 -14.96 23.24 22.16
N CYS A 862 -15.52 22.03 22.15
CA CYS A 862 -16.71 21.69 21.39
C CYS A 862 -17.94 21.59 22.31
N SER A 863 -18.99 22.36 22.02
CA SER A 863 -20.23 22.39 22.81
C SER A 863 -21.45 21.83 22.08
N SER A 864 -21.29 21.40 20.83
CA SER A 864 -22.35 20.84 20.00
C SER A 864 -21.81 19.71 19.11
N ASP A 865 -22.70 19.04 18.38
CA ASP A 865 -22.34 18.00 17.41
C ASP A 865 -21.43 18.52 16.29
N TYR A 866 -21.51 19.83 16.00
CA TYR A 866 -20.63 20.54 15.07
C TYR A 866 -19.69 21.46 15.84
N CYS A 867 -18.39 21.37 15.55
CA CYS A 867 -17.37 22.15 16.23
C CYS A 867 -16.50 22.90 15.21
N SER A 868 -16.02 24.09 15.57
CA SER A 868 -15.16 24.87 14.66
C SER A 868 -13.92 24.06 14.30
N LEU A 869 -13.54 24.04 13.02
CA LEU A 869 -12.30 23.39 12.58
C LEU A 869 -11.06 23.96 13.28
N ASP A 870 -11.13 25.21 13.75
CA ASP A 870 -10.03 25.84 14.49
C ASP A 870 -9.69 25.10 15.79
N VAL A 871 -10.66 24.39 16.41
CA VAL A 871 -10.38 23.55 17.58
C VAL A 871 -9.44 22.41 17.21
N LEU A 872 -9.71 21.68 16.12
CA LEU A 872 -8.80 20.62 15.65
C LEU A 872 -7.45 21.18 15.18
N ARG A 873 -7.44 22.34 14.52
CA ARG A 873 -6.18 23.02 14.13
C ARG A 873 -5.32 23.33 15.34
N ASN A 874 -5.91 23.77 16.44
CA ASN A 874 -5.18 24.07 17.68
C ASN A 874 -4.59 22.80 18.32
N PHE A 875 -5.35 21.70 18.36
CA PHE A 875 -4.82 20.41 18.80
C PHE A 875 -3.66 19.97 17.90
N SER A 876 -3.90 19.89 16.59
CA SER A 876 -2.90 19.55 15.56
C SER A 876 -1.61 20.36 15.73
N ALA A 877 -1.69 21.69 15.84
CA ALA A 877 -0.52 22.55 16.05
C ALA A 877 0.23 22.27 17.36
N THR A 878 -0.47 21.89 18.43
CA THR A 878 0.12 21.62 19.75
C THR A 878 0.90 20.31 19.76
N ILE A 879 0.39 19.29 19.07
CA ILE A 879 0.98 17.95 19.02
C ILE A 879 1.64 17.65 17.66
N GLN A 880 1.96 18.67 16.87
CA GLN A 880 2.71 18.49 15.65
C GLN A 880 4.12 17.98 15.96
N PRO A 881 4.60 16.95 15.24
CA PRO A 881 6.02 16.61 15.21
C PRO A 881 6.88 17.84 14.91
N ASP A 882 8.01 17.99 15.60
CA ASP A 882 8.88 19.16 15.42
C ASP A 882 9.64 19.13 14.08
N GLN A 883 9.66 17.97 13.43
CA GLN A 883 10.22 17.68 12.11
C GLN A 883 9.31 16.67 11.40
N PRO A 884 9.45 16.44 10.08
CA PRO A 884 8.86 15.27 9.43
C PRO A 884 9.13 14.01 10.26
N ILE A 885 8.09 13.21 10.50
CA ILE A 885 8.13 12.15 11.52
C ILE A 885 9.17 11.06 11.18
N ASP A 886 9.36 10.79 9.90
CA ASP A 886 10.41 9.97 9.31
C ASP A 886 11.82 10.43 9.70
N GLN A 887 12.05 11.73 9.80
CA GLN A 887 13.33 12.28 10.27
C GLN A 887 13.40 12.31 11.80
N TRP A 888 12.29 12.68 12.44
CA TRP A 888 12.24 12.87 13.89
C TRP A 888 12.43 11.56 14.65
N CYS A 889 11.95 10.45 14.10
CA CYS A 889 12.12 9.12 14.68
C CYS A 889 13.58 8.71 14.89
N TYR A 890 14.53 9.30 14.15
CA TYR A 890 15.98 9.06 14.28
C TYR A 890 16.72 10.19 15.00
N SER A 891 16.00 11.08 15.66
CA SER A 891 16.58 12.13 16.49
C SER A 891 17.05 11.62 17.86
N ASP A 892 17.99 12.36 18.45
CA ASP A 892 18.50 12.10 19.81
C ASP A 892 17.82 13.04 20.80
N LEU A 893 17.13 12.47 21.79
CA LEU A 893 16.42 13.20 22.84
C LEU A 893 17.34 14.14 23.62
N ASN A 894 18.60 13.77 23.80
CA ASN A 894 19.56 14.61 24.55
C ASN A 894 19.89 15.91 23.81
N LYS A 895 19.74 15.97 22.49
CA LYS A 895 19.92 17.23 21.73
C LYS A 895 18.83 18.26 22.02
N TYR A 896 17.70 17.82 22.56
CA TYR A 896 16.62 18.69 23.02
C TYR A 896 16.77 19.08 24.50
N SER A 897 17.70 18.46 25.24
CA SER A 897 18.05 18.85 26.60
C SER A 897 19.00 20.07 26.55
N GLY A 898 18.44 21.28 26.67
CA GLY A 898 19.24 22.51 26.75
C GLY A 898 18.72 23.73 25.97
N LEU A 899 17.68 23.59 25.15
CA LEU A 899 17.00 24.74 24.54
C LEU A 899 15.97 25.33 25.53
N ASN A 900 16.48 26.08 26.51
CA ASN A 900 15.67 27.08 27.20
C ASN A 900 15.36 28.21 26.22
N THR A 901 14.20 28.15 25.54
CA THR A 901 13.44 29.23 24.84
C THR A 901 12.65 28.57 23.69
N VAL A 902 11.35 28.72 23.44
CA VAL A 902 10.25 29.63 23.82
C VAL A 902 8.98 28.85 23.42
N SER A 903 7.98 28.70 24.29
CA SER A 903 6.68 29.32 24.05
C SER A 903 5.93 29.47 25.38
N MET A 904 6.18 30.60 26.05
CA MET A 904 5.34 31.07 27.17
C MET A 904 3.90 31.40 26.74
N LEU A 905 3.55 31.26 25.45
CA LEU A 905 2.14 31.27 25.00
C LEU A 905 1.40 29.96 25.33
N LEU A 906 2.07 28.81 25.52
CA LEU A 906 1.42 27.55 25.90
C LEU A 906 0.90 27.58 27.36
N LEU A 907 1.61 28.26 28.26
CA LEU A 907 1.23 28.35 29.67
C LEU A 907 -0.06 29.16 29.91
N ALA A 908 -0.35 30.16 29.07
CA ALA A 908 -1.58 30.95 29.19
C ALA A 908 -2.84 30.17 28.79
N VAL A 909 -2.73 29.26 27.82
CA VAL A 909 -3.83 28.37 27.45
C VAL A 909 -3.97 27.27 28.50
N ILE A 910 -2.88 26.68 29.00
CA ILE A 910 -2.91 25.64 30.04
C ILE A 910 -3.52 26.16 31.36
N LEU A 911 -3.20 27.40 31.77
CA LEU A 911 -3.78 28.01 32.98
C LEU A 911 -5.27 28.38 32.82
N ALA A 912 -5.73 28.69 31.61
CA ALA A 912 -7.16 28.89 31.35
C ALA A 912 -7.95 27.56 31.28
N VAL A 913 -7.26 26.46 30.95
CA VAL A 913 -7.84 25.11 30.81
C VAL A 913 -7.94 24.36 32.15
N GLN A 914 -7.01 24.56 33.09
CA GLN A 914 -6.98 23.77 34.33
C GLN A 914 -8.03 24.15 35.39
N TYR A 915 -8.57 25.37 35.39
CA TYR A 915 -9.47 25.81 36.48
C TYR A 915 -10.92 25.31 36.38
N ASN A 916 -11.32 24.62 35.30
CA ASN A 916 -12.70 24.14 35.13
C ASN A 916 -12.91 22.63 35.30
N PHE A 917 -11.88 21.83 35.57
CA PHE A 917 -12.03 20.36 35.62
C PHE A 917 -12.09 19.74 37.02
N PHE A 918 -11.52 20.37 38.05
CA PHE A 918 -11.53 19.77 39.42
C PHE A 918 -12.82 20.06 40.23
N GLY A 919 -13.83 20.68 39.62
CA GLY A 919 -15.08 21.06 40.29
C GLY A 919 -16.24 20.09 40.13
N LEU A 920 -16.26 19.23 39.11
CA LEU A 920 -17.38 18.33 38.81
C LEU A 920 -16.87 17.14 37.99
N PHE A 921 -16.36 16.10 38.64
CA PHE A 921 -16.54 14.68 38.35
C PHE A 921 -15.95 13.84 39.48
#